data_AF-A0A5C5ZP26-F1
#
_entry.id   AF-A0A5C5ZP26-F1
#
_cell.length_a   1.000
_cell.length_b   1.000
_cell.length_c   1.000
_cell.angle_alpha   90.00
_cell.angle_beta   90.00
_cell.angle_gamma   90.00
#
_symmetry.space_group_name_H-M   'P 1'
#
loop_
_entity.id
_entity.type
_entity.pdbx_description
1 polymer ?
#
loop_
_entity_poly.entity_id
_entity_poly.type
_entity_poly.pdbx_seq_one_letter_code
_entity_poly.pdbx_strand_id
1 'polypeptide(L)'
;MAATLTGVPAWGQRGAEQEYVLVEITNYKRLLQSDSAPIEIDEIFMALGDRELADANQLEETEGTDPLEVISRLMILSLPETGPSSWQSRNNVFRLAPVTDFDAFVAGIDYGEVVSSEPSERLVRVRVDPAELSDEKYADRLRRSGRSPRSQRGMPEGFRGGPPEGLPKSLARDFAEAFDNSGFGDRAFSDRVSENRFDEDDDLQEGDHVELLIAGEPYEAIVRSPDSLGRVRVVLVDKQRLAEKFSRRKQRTTIERLSELAFLAPRSSLYPIDPTKPGGSGFVLRTWSDRSGSYKIEAVYAGVDGDAVKLSKRDGEELRVPLDRLSADDQSYVRAAREQSAQDKGNPFASAANPFSGARSVLALLKKPDFASLKEIRGKEFASWQFSPNDYAVSPKRAFTMTKAVELTPLPDQGNRGEEMITLDISRDGRRAIVQRKVDGGSSRDRVFLEMLDLAGRRSAGLIELPQYTKALAVRPESALVLLGGTHFNDDMNTKVTLAKITRGGLKTIALWEPSPRDTRRRGVDQAWFTGPRHALLGVARSDPVLWDLVEAKAVFKIPVGDRFYVQRLGAMGRLLAVGSESSVSLLDLRKGRHLATVEHDLSRLEAVGLSDDCTRLIASSIDQIAAWDLADGSPLGKLTKSKPTSDERLDWVDDMLVLADGQRLYDLNRGIMLWEYGVSTRGGLASETANGRIWYGPRNEDGQDPYIASIEVPHHEARAHSRVLGEQQAFLAARPGDPFELIIETDQGAVAERDIEAKLTDAVQNAGFAVADSAPLQVRVVYTRLPERDLRIRNWNEPPWTKKFVIKTIRPFASALVLTDGEDNVLWRRGWLAEPMGIINMREGESLDDALERLTSPNPDWLSHIEFPKKLTKPGPVTEEGAYGYSRLSIHGVASNRTEAKE
;
A
#
# COMPACT_ATOMS: atom_id res chain seq x y z
N MET A 1 45.42 -30.47 -45.37
CA MET A 1 44.11 -31.13 -45.15
C MET A 1 44.01 -31.40 -43.65
N ALA A 2 43.09 -30.88 -42.85
CA ALA A 2 41.93 -30.02 -43.05
C ALA A 2 41.85 -29.09 -41.82
N ALA A 3 41.23 -27.92 -42.00
CA ALA A 3 41.13 -26.86 -41.01
C ALA A 3 40.11 -27.17 -39.90
N THR A 4 40.57 -27.04 -38.66
CA THR A 4 39.94 -26.40 -37.49
C THR A 4 38.40 -26.27 -37.42
N LEU A 5 37.83 -26.88 -36.36
CA LEU A 5 36.75 -26.29 -35.56
C LEU A 5 37.29 -26.03 -34.14
N THR A 6 37.98 -24.90 -33.98
CA THR A 6 38.28 -24.30 -32.67
C THR A 6 37.25 -23.20 -32.45
N GLY A 7 36.28 -23.43 -31.57
CA GLY A 7 35.19 -22.47 -31.38
C GLY A 7 34.27 -22.67 -30.17
N VAL A 8 34.46 -23.70 -29.34
CA VAL A 8 33.71 -23.81 -28.07
C VAL A 8 34.58 -23.22 -26.95
N PRO A 9 34.18 -22.12 -26.29
CA PRO A 9 34.95 -21.56 -25.17
C PRO A 9 34.92 -22.52 -23.98
N ALA A 10 36.07 -22.72 -23.31
CA ALA A 10 36.16 -23.58 -22.13
C ALA A 10 35.24 -23.07 -21.00
N TRP A 11 34.25 -23.88 -20.63
CA TRP A 11 33.41 -23.68 -19.45
C TRP A 11 34.17 -24.24 -18.23
N GLY A 12 34.34 -23.45 -17.17
CA GLY A 12 35.21 -23.80 -16.03
C GLY A 12 34.84 -25.13 -15.35
N GLN A 13 35.82 -26.01 -15.17
CA GLN A 13 35.65 -27.34 -14.58
C GLN A 13 35.61 -27.30 -13.05
N ARG A 14 34.43 -27.49 -12.45
CA ARG A 14 34.22 -28.04 -11.09
C ARG A 14 32.86 -28.76 -11.02
N GLY A 15 32.89 -30.10 -10.98
CA GLY A 15 31.78 -30.97 -10.52
C GLY A 15 30.95 -31.70 -11.59
N ALA A 16 31.09 -33.03 -11.64
CA ALA A 16 30.35 -34.06 -12.40
C ALA A 16 30.35 -33.97 -13.95
N GLU A 17 31.36 -34.57 -14.58
CA GLU A 17 31.59 -34.64 -16.04
C GLU A 17 30.58 -35.49 -16.86
N GLN A 18 29.39 -35.85 -16.34
CA GLN A 18 28.49 -36.77 -17.06
C GLN A 18 27.03 -36.33 -17.23
N GLU A 19 26.68 -35.08 -16.94
CA GLU A 19 25.28 -34.65 -17.02
C GLU A 19 25.11 -33.29 -17.72
N TYR A 20 25.66 -33.08 -18.93
CA TYR A 20 25.29 -31.87 -19.69
C TYR A 20 25.17 -32.11 -21.20
N VAL A 21 24.39 -31.26 -21.86
CA VAL A 21 24.26 -31.21 -23.33
C VAL A 21 24.52 -29.81 -23.83
N LEU A 22 25.25 -29.71 -24.94
CA LEU A 22 25.45 -28.50 -25.70
C LEU A 22 24.47 -28.48 -26.87
N VAL A 23 23.78 -27.35 -27.07
CA VAL A 23 22.86 -27.12 -28.19
C VAL A 23 23.35 -25.91 -28.97
N GLU A 24 23.71 -26.09 -30.23
CA GLU A 24 24.12 -25.01 -31.12
C GLU A 24 23.01 -24.67 -32.13
N ILE A 25 22.60 -23.40 -32.18
CA ILE A 25 21.58 -22.90 -33.09
C ILE A 25 22.25 -22.41 -34.38
N THR A 26 21.96 -23.09 -35.50
CA THR A 26 22.68 -22.89 -36.76
C THR A 26 22.19 -21.69 -37.58
N ASN A 27 20.92 -21.29 -37.45
CA ASN A 27 20.33 -20.12 -38.10
C ASN A 27 20.18 -18.90 -37.16
N TYR A 28 20.92 -18.89 -36.06
CA TYR A 28 20.83 -17.89 -34.99
C TYR A 28 20.86 -16.43 -35.48
N LYS A 29 21.80 -16.08 -36.38
CA LYS A 29 21.91 -14.71 -36.92
C LYS A 29 20.72 -14.29 -37.79
N ARG A 30 20.07 -15.25 -38.46
CA ARG A 30 18.91 -15.00 -39.33
C ARG A 30 17.64 -14.81 -38.51
N LEU A 31 17.54 -15.45 -37.34
CA LEU A 31 16.45 -15.25 -36.38
C LEU A 31 16.47 -13.84 -35.76
N LEU A 32 17.61 -13.14 -35.81
CA LEU A 32 17.79 -11.79 -35.26
C LEU A 32 17.60 -10.67 -36.30
N GLN A 33 17.28 -10.98 -37.57
CA GLN A 33 17.07 -10.00 -38.64
C GLN A 33 15.58 -9.98 -39.04
N SER A 34 14.82 -8.97 -38.62
CA SER A 34 13.45 -8.73 -39.14
C SER A 34 13.47 -7.73 -40.29
N ASP A 35 13.11 -8.18 -41.51
CA ASP A 35 13.14 -7.43 -42.77
C ASP A 35 11.97 -6.42 -42.95
N SER A 36 11.73 -5.53 -41.99
CA SER A 36 10.77 -4.41 -42.17
C SER A 36 11.20 -3.23 -41.32
N ALA A 37 11.65 -2.14 -41.94
CA ALA A 37 11.79 -0.86 -41.23
C ALA A 37 10.38 -0.33 -40.92
N PRO A 38 9.96 -0.26 -39.64
CA PRO A 38 8.62 0.20 -39.31
C PRO A 38 8.52 1.71 -39.50
N ILE A 39 7.33 2.17 -39.89
CA ILE A 39 6.99 3.59 -39.81
C ILE A 39 6.85 3.91 -38.33
N GLU A 40 7.67 4.84 -37.80
CA GLU A 40 7.63 5.28 -36.40
C GLU A 40 6.31 6.01 -36.11
N ILE A 41 5.33 5.26 -35.59
CA ILE A 41 3.98 5.74 -35.24
C ILE A 41 4.05 6.76 -34.09
N ASP A 42 5.02 6.62 -33.19
CA ASP A 42 5.32 7.55 -32.12
C ASP A 42 5.74 8.94 -32.64
N GLU A 43 6.52 9.03 -33.74
CA GLU A 43 6.84 10.31 -34.38
C GLU A 43 5.60 11.06 -34.89
N ILE A 44 4.57 10.33 -35.34
CA ILE A 44 3.30 10.89 -35.81
C ILE A 44 2.56 11.56 -34.64
N PHE A 45 2.46 10.88 -33.49
CA PHE A 45 1.78 11.41 -32.32
C PHE A 45 2.59 12.50 -31.59
N MET A 46 3.92 12.38 -31.55
CA MET A 46 4.82 13.43 -31.07
C MET A 46 4.64 14.74 -31.85
N ALA A 47 4.49 14.65 -33.17
CA ALA A 47 4.26 15.81 -34.03
C ALA A 47 2.87 16.45 -33.86
N LEU A 48 1.89 15.71 -33.36
CA LEU A 48 0.56 16.22 -32.98
C LEU A 48 0.51 16.76 -31.54
N GLY A 49 1.60 16.63 -30.78
CA GLY A 49 1.65 17.00 -29.37
C GLY A 49 0.93 16.02 -28.44
N ASP A 50 0.58 14.83 -28.93
CA ASP A 50 -0.09 13.77 -28.18
C ASP A 50 0.94 12.81 -27.58
N ARG A 51 1.43 13.16 -26.38
CA ARG A 51 2.51 12.41 -25.72
C ARG A 51 2.06 11.05 -25.19
N GLU A 52 0.80 10.90 -24.83
CA GLU A 52 0.28 9.65 -24.29
C GLU A 52 0.25 8.55 -25.36
N LEU A 53 -0.23 8.88 -26.56
CA LEU A 53 -0.18 7.96 -27.69
C LEU A 53 1.24 7.78 -28.24
N ALA A 54 2.09 8.80 -28.19
CA ALA A 54 3.50 8.65 -28.55
C ALA A 54 4.22 7.64 -27.63
N ASP A 55 4.11 7.81 -26.32
CA ASP A 55 4.76 6.97 -25.32
C ASP A 55 4.20 5.53 -25.37
N ALA A 56 2.89 5.36 -25.63
CA ALA A 56 2.27 4.04 -25.79
C ALA A 56 2.87 3.23 -26.96
N ASN A 57 3.35 3.92 -28.01
CA ASN A 57 3.92 3.32 -29.21
C ASN A 57 5.46 3.30 -29.22
N GLN A 58 6.11 3.96 -28.26
CA GLN A 58 7.58 4.05 -28.18
C GLN A 58 8.27 2.71 -27.82
N LEU A 59 7.53 1.74 -27.28
CA LEU A 59 8.03 0.44 -26.81
C LEU A 59 7.89 -0.70 -27.84
N GLU A 60 7.28 -0.45 -29.00
CA GLU A 60 7.11 -1.46 -30.05
C GLU A 60 8.46 -1.95 -30.62
N GLU A 61 9.54 -1.17 -30.47
CA GLU A 61 10.90 -1.58 -30.83
C GLU A 61 11.51 -2.65 -29.90
N THR A 62 10.87 -2.96 -28.77
CA THR A 62 11.41 -3.88 -27.74
C THR A 62 10.54 -5.11 -27.43
N GLU A 63 9.37 -5.25 -28.06
CA GLU A 63 8.42 -6.36 -27.84
C GLU A 63 8.38 -7.37 -28.99
N GLY A 64 9.52 -7.62 -29.64
CA GLY A 64 9.77 -8.96 -30.16
C GLY A 64 10.27 -9.82 -29.00
N THR A 65 9.53 -10.87 -28.61
CA THR A 65 10.00 -11.85 -27.61
C THR A 65 11.42 -12.26 -27.98
N ASP A 66 12.41 -12.02 -27.11
CA ASP A 66 13.81 -12.32 -27.41
C ASP A 66 13.88 -13.78 -27.90
N PRO A 67 14.26 -14.03 -29.17
CA PRO A 67 14.30 -15.38 -29.73
C PRO A 67 15.13 -16.33 -28.85
N LEU A 68 16.14 -15.82 -28.12
CA LEU A 68 16.91 -16.59 -27.15
C LEU A 68 16.08 -17.14 -26.00
N GLU A 69 15.14 -16.34 -25.47
CA GLU A 69 14.31 -16.73 -24.34
C GLU A 69 13.32 -17.82 -24.75
N VAL A 70 12.67 -17.68 -25.90
CA VAL A 70 11.75 -18.70 -26.42
C VAL A 70 12.48 -20.00 -26.75
N ILE A 71 13.64 -19.92 -27.41
CA ILE A 71 14.49 -21.08 -27.71
C ILE A 71 14.92 -21.78 -26.40
N SER A 72 15.27 -21.03 -25.35
CA SER A 72 15.64 -21.61 -24.04
C SER A 72 14.51 -22.43 -23.41
N ARG A 73 13.27 -21.94 -23.50
CA ARG A 73 12.09 -22.61 -22.95
C ARG A 73 11.73 -23.86 -23.75
N LEU A 74 11.86 -23.81 -25.08
CA LEU A 74 11.64 -24.95 -25.97
C LEU A 74 12.65 -26.07 -25.72
N MET A 75 13.94 -25.72 -25.54
CA MET A 75 14.97 -26.69 -25.13
C MET A 75 14.62 -27.43 -23.83
N ILE A 76 14.02 -26.74 -22.84
CA ILE A 76 13.63 -27.35 -21.57
C ILE A 76 12.46 -28.34 -21.73
N LEU A 77 11.56 -28.09 -22.70
CA LEU A 77 10.43 -28.98 -23.00
C LEU A 77 10.86 -30.23 -23.76
N SER A 78 11.98 -30.20 -24.47
CA SER A 78 12.53 -31.36 -25.18
C SER A 78 13.20 -32.41 -24.27
N LEU A 79 13.15 -32.22 -22.96
CA LEU A 79 13.76 -33.15 -22.00
C LEU A 79 12.75 -34.21 -21.52
N PRO A 80 13.17 -35.48 -21.35
CA PRO A 80 12.29 -36.57 -20.94
C PRO A 80 11.82 -36.51 -19.48
N GLU A 81 12.60 -35.95 -18.53
CA GLU A 81 12.24 -35.81 -17.10
C GLU A 81 12.12 -34.33 -16.66
N THR A 82 11.58 -34.06 -15.45
CA THR A 82 11.39 -32.70 -14.90
C THR A 82 12.71 -31.94 -14.74
N GLY A 83 13.15 -31.32 -15.85
CA GLY A 83 14.00 -30.13 -16.01
C GLY A 83 15.42 -30.13 -15.40
N PRO A 84 16.46 -29.63 -16.12
CA PRO A 84 17.75 -29.33 -15.53
C PRO A 84 17.61 -28.25 -14.47
N SER A 85 18.37 -28.38 -13.38
CA SER A 85 18.52 -27.37 -12.34
C SER A 85 19.32 -26.14 -12.79
N SER A 86 19.93 -26.15 -13.98
CA SER A 86 20.66 -24.99 -14.54
C SER A 86 20.81 -25.00 -16.07
N TRP A 87 20.84 -23.82 -16.69
CA TRP A 87 21.28 -23.63 -18.07
C TRP A 87 22.12 -22.36 -18.22
N GLN A 88 22.99 -22.33 -19.23
CA GLN A 88 23.85 -21.17 -19.54
C GLN A 88 23.91 -20.99 -21.06
N SER A 89 23.95 -19.75 -21.55
CA SER A 89 24.13 -19.44 -22.98
C SER A 89 25.37 -18.59 -23.23
N ARG A 90 26.03 -18.84 -24.36
CA ARG A 90 27.05 -17.95 -24.94
C ARG A 90 26.87 -17.96 -26.45
N ASN A 91 26.51 -16.81 -27.03
CA ASN A 91 26.20 -16.66 -28.45
C ASN A 91 25.09 -17.64 -28.90
N ASN A 92 25.36 -18.43 -29.95
CA ASN A 92 24.44 -19.41 -30.51
C ASN A 92 24.54 -20.80 -29.83
N VAL A 93 25.32 -20.95 -28.76
CA VAL A 93 25.52 -22.22 -28.06
C VAL A 93 24.96 -22.16 -26.64
N PHE A 94 24.16 -23.15 -26.29
CA PHE A 94 23.53 -23.32 -24.99
C PHE A 94 24.07 -24.56 -24.29
N ARG A 95 24.23 -24.49 -22.97
CA ARG A 95 24.62 -25.59 -22.10
C ARG A 95 23.49 -25.90 -21.12
N LEU A 96 23.00 -27.14 -21.14
CA LEU A 96 21.91 -27.63 -20.29
C LEU A 96 22.46 -28.68 -19.31
N ALA A 97 22.18 -28.56 -17.99
CA ALA A 97 22.64 -29.52 -16.98
C ALA A 97 21.75 -29.57 -15.71
N PRO A 98 21.39 -30.74 -15.15
CA PRO A 98 21.76 -32.08 -15.63
C PRO A 98 20.91 -32.56 -16.82
N VAL A 99 21.55 -33.23 -17.78
CA VAL A 99 20.87 -34.03 -18.81
C VAL A 99 21.52 -35.42 -18.79
N THR A 100 20.79 -36.42 -18.31
CA THR A 100 21.31 -37.78 -18.13
C THR A 100 21.18 -38.62 -19.40
N ASP A 101 20.06 -38.49 -20.13
CA ASP A 101 19.80 -39.19 -21.39
C ASP A 101 19.95 -38.27 -22.61
N PHE A 102 21.04 -38.42 -23.36
CA PHE A 102 21.33 -37.61 -24.56
C PHE A 102 20.40 -37.93 -25.73
N ASP A 103 20.15 -39.23 -25.98
CA ASP A 103 19.39 -39.67 -27.15
C ASP A 103 17.90 -39.34 -27.00
N ALA A 104 17.36 -39.48 -25.79
CA ALA A 104 15.99 -39.05 -25.50
C ALA A 104 15.82 -37.53 -25.60
N PHE A 105 16.83 -36.74 -25.21
CA PHE A 105 16.81 -35.28 -25.40
C PHE A 105 16.80 -34.91 -26.89
N VAL A 106 17.67 -35.52 -27.70
CA VAL A 106 17.70 -35.27 -29.15
C VAL A 106 16.37 -35.67 -29.80
N ALA A 107 15.77 -36.79 -29.39
CA ALA A 107 14.46 -37.24 -29.87
C ALA A 107 13.30 -36.31 -29.46
N GLY A 108 13.45 -35.53 -28.39
CA GLY A 108 12.45 -34.56 -27.92
C GLY A 108 12.49 -33.20 -28.60
N ILE A 109 13.46 -32.95 -29.50
CA ILE A 109 13.57 -31.67 -30.22
C ILE A 109 12.50 -31.62 -31.31
N ASP A 110 11.47 -30.81 -31.10
CA ASP A 110 10.30 -30.69 -31.98
C ASP A 110 10.06 -29.25 -32.50
N TYR A 111 10.97 -28.33 -32.20
CA TYR A 111 10.89 -26.90 -32.55
C TYR A 111 11.81 -26.51 -33.72
N GLY A 112 12.39 -27.51 -34.39
CA GLY A 112 13.31 -27.31 -35.49
C GLY A 112 13.89 -28.63 -36.00
N GLU A 113 14.79 -28.52 -36.96
CA GLU A 113 15.49 -29.65 -37.58
C GLU A 113 16.82 -29.89 -36.84
N VAL A 114 17.05 -31.12 -36.37
CA VAL A 114 18.37 -31.54 -35.86
C VAL A 114 19.31 -31.74 -37.05
N VAL A 115 20.25 -30.80 -37.22
CA VAL A 115 21.22 -30.76 -38.33
C VAL A 115 22.33 -31.78 -38.12
N SER A 116 22.82 -31.92 -36.89
CA SER A 116 23.75 -32.99 -36.51
C SER A 116 23.67 -33.29 -35.01
N SER A 117 23.99 -34.52 -34.61
CA SER A 117 24.14 -34.93 -33.22
C SER A 117 25.45 -35.68 -33.04
N GLU A 118 26.26 -35.26 -32.08
CA GLU A 118 27.57 -35.83 -31.74
C GLU A 118 27.54 -36.35 -30.30
N PRO A 119 27.10 -37.60 -30.06
CA PRO A 119 26.92 -38.13 -28.70
C PRO A 119 28.20 -38.13 -27.86
N SER A 120 29.36 -38.36 -28.48
CA SER A 120 30.66 -38.33 -27.80
C SER A 120 31.04 -36.96 -27.26
N GLU A 121 30.54 -35.88 -27.86
CA GLU A 121 30.76 -34.49 -27.43
C GLU A 121 29.56 -33.92 -26.69
N ARG A 122 28.47 -34.70 -26.56
CA ARG A 122 27.15 -34.28 -26.08
C ARG A 122 26.69 -32.97 -26.72
N LEU A 123 26.95 -32.82 -28.02
CA LEU A 123 26.61 -31.63 -28.81
C LEU A 123 25.52 -31.98 -29.83
N VAL A 124 24.47 -31.17 -29.90
CA VAL A 124 23.46 -31.22 -30.95
C VAL A 124 23.36 -29.87 -31.63
N ARG A 125 23.33 -29.88 -32.97
CA ARG A 125 23.15 -28.67 -33.78
C ARG A 125 21.73 -28.64 -34.31
N VAL A 126 21.00 -27.56 -34.05
CA VAL A 126 19.59 -27.42 -34.39
C VAL A 126 19.41 -26.21 -35.31
N ARG A 127 18.60 -26.37 -36.36
CA ARG A 127 18.08 -25.27 -37.16
C ARG A 127 16.66 -25.02 -36.71
N VAL A 128 16.44 -23.92 -36.01
CA VAL A 128 15.13 -23.57 -35.42
C VAL A 128 14.19 -23.10 -36.53
N ASP A 129 12.95 -23.57 -36.53
CA ASP A 129 11.92 -23.02 -37.40
C ASP A 129 11.38 -21.71 -36.78
N PRO A 130 11.50 -20.55 -37.45
CA PRO A 130 11.00 -19.28 -36.92
C PRO A 130 9.50 -19.30 -36.60
N ALA A 131 8.71 -20.11 -37.32
CA ALA A 131 7.28 -20.24 -37.07
C ALA A 131 6.97 -20.95 -35.75
N GLU A 132 7.95 -21.59 -35.13
CA GLU A 132 7.83 -22.27 -33.84
C GLU A 132 8.10 -21.33 -32.64
N LEU A 133 8.57 -20.10 -32.90
CA LEU A 133 8.89 -19.09 -31.89
C LEU A 133 7.68 -18.19 -31.58
N SER A 134 6.58 -18.79 -31.13
CA SER A 134 5.38 -18.07 -30.67
C SER A 134 4.91 -18.57 -29.31
N ASP A 135 4.35 -17.67 -28.50
CA ASP A 135 3.86 -17.99 -27.16
C ASP A 135 2.70 -19.00 -27.18
N GLU A 136 1.86 -18.95 -28.22
CA GLU A 136 0.74 -19.88 -28.41
C GLU A 136 1.23 -21.33 -28.61
N LYS A 137 2.20 -21.54 -29.52
CA LYS A 137 2.79 -22.87 -29.74
C LYS A 137 3.58 -23.38 -28.55
N TYR A 138 4.22 -22.48 -27.80
CA TYR A 138 4.89 -22.83 -26.54
C TYR A 138 3.87 -23.31 -25.49
N ALA A 139 2.76 -22.60 -25.31
CA ALA A 139 1.69 -22.97 -24.38
C ALA A 139 1.09 -24.34 -24.72
N ASP A 140 0.88 -24.64 -25.99
CA ASP A 140 0.38 -25.95 -26.45
C ASP A 140 1.34 -27.10 -26.19
N ARG A 141 2.66 -26.88 -26.35
CA ARG A 141 3.67 -27.89 -25.95
C ARG A 141 3.67 -28.11 -24.45
N LEU A 142 3.57 -27.05 -23.65
CA LEU A 142 3.52 -27.14 -22.19
C LEU A 142 2.31 -27.98 -21.73
N ARG A 143 1.12 -27.72 -22.29
CA ARG A 143 -0.11 -28.52 -22.00
C ARG A 143 0.07 -30.00 -22.34
N ARG A 144 0.63 -30.32 -23.50
CA ARG A 144 0.88 -31.70 -23.94
C ARG A 144 1.93 -32.43 -23.10
N SER A 145 2.91 -31.71 -22.56
CA SER A 145 3.96 -32.29 -21.71
C SER A 145 3.50 -32.69 -20.31
N GLY A 146 2.29 -32.28 -19.88
CA GLY A 146 1.77 -32.54 -18.54
C GLY A 146 2.48 -31.78 -17.40
N ARG A 147 3.39 -30.84 -17.71
CA ARG A 147 4.14 -30.05 -16.72
C ARG A 147 3.32 -28.84 -16.25
N SER A 148 3.26 -28.61 -14.93
CA SER A 148 2.58 -27.45 -14.34
C SER A 148 3.49 -26.21 -14.33
N PRO A 149 2.98 -25.00 -14.60
CA PRO A 149 3.74 -23.75 -14.45
C PRO A 149 4.28 -23.50 -13.02
N ARG A 150 3.70 -24.16 -12.00
CA ARG A 150 3.99 -23.93 -10.57
C ARG A 150 5.16 -24.74 -10.00
N SER A 151 5.59 -25.84 -10.62
CA SER A 151 6.56 -26.76 -10.01
C SER A 151 8.03 -26.28 -10.04
N GLN A 152 8.30 -25.07 -10.52
CA GLN A 152 9.65 -24.48 -10.50
C GLN A 152 9.86 -23.43 -9.39
N ARG A 153 8.87 -23.19 -8.50
CA ARG A 153 9.04 -22.37 -7.29
C ARG A 153 9.09 -23.24 -6.03
N GLY A 154 10.12 -24.08 -5.90
CA GLY A 154 10.49 -24.64 -4.61
C GLY A 154 11.28 -23.59 -3.82
N MET A 155 10.68 -22.95 -2.81
CA MET A 155 11.45 -22.29 -1.76
C MET A 155 12.04 -23.38 -0.85
N PRO A 156 13.34 -23.36 -0.51
CA PRO A 156 13.90 -24.28 0.48
C PRO A 156 13.33 -24.00 1.88
N GLU A 157 13.01 -25.05 2.63
CA GLU A 157 12.71 -25.00 4.06
C GLU A 157 13.93 -24.50 4.85
N GLY A 158 14.00 -23.18 5.08
CA GLY A 158 15.00 -22.53 5.93
C GLY A 158 14.58 -21.13 6.40
N PHE A 159 13.34 -20.71 6.10
CA PHE A 159 12.86 -19.34 6.26
C PHE A 159 12.24 -19.01 7.63
N ARG A 160 12.39 -19.88 8.64
CA ARG A 160 12.12 -19.50 10.05
C ARG A 160 13.46 -19.24 10.72
N GLY A 161 13.80 -17.96 10.90
CA GLY A 161 15.00 -17.55 11.63
C GLY A 161 14.98 -18.11 13.05
N GLY A 162 15.87 -19.07 13.32
CA GLY A 162 16.28 -19.38 14.68
C GLY A 162 17.20 -18.29 15.22
N PRO A 163 17.47 -18.27 16.55
CA PRO A 163 18.45 -17.36 17.12
C PRO A 163 19.82 -17.52 16.44
N PRO A 164 20.64 -16.45 16.36
CA PRO A 164 22.01 -16.53 15.84
C PRO A 164 22.78 -17.70 16.46
N GLU A 165 23.31 -18.60 15.64
CA GLU A 165 24.28 -19.60 16.12
C GLU A 165 25.50 -18.88 16.71
N GLY A 166 26.00 -19.34 17.87
CA GLY A 166 27.18 -18.81 18.55
C GLY A 166 26.94 -17.98 19.82
N LEU A 167 25.69 -17.67 20.17
CA LEU A 167 25.36 -17.05 21.46
C LEU A 167 25.29 -18.10 22.58
N PRO A 168 25.67 -17.77 23.84
CA PRO A 168 25.35 -18.59 25.00
C PRO A 168 23.85 -18.90 25.04
N LYS A 169 23.46 -20.13 25.36
CA LYS A 169 22.06 -20.60 25.26
C LYS A 169 21.06 -19.76 26.08
N SER A 170 21.47 -19.20 27.21
CA SER A 170 20.65 -18.29 28.02
C SER A 170 20.34 -16.99 27.27
N LEU A 171 21.34 -16.39 26.62
CA LEU A 171 21.17 -15.16 25.85
C LEU A 171 20.57 -15.37 24.45
N ALA A 172 20.77 -16.52 23.82
CA ALA A 172 20.31 -16.76 22.44
C ALA A 172 18.80 -16.52 22.26
N ARG A 173 18.00 -16.90 23.26
CA ARG A 173 16.55 -16.66 23.29
C ARG A 173 16.23 -15.17 23.42
N ASP A 174 16.83 -14.49 24.40
CA ASP A 174 16.57 -13.09 24.71
C ASP A 174 17.04 -12.14 23.60
N PHE A 175 18.11 -12.54 22.91
CA PHE A 175 18.73 -11.81 21.84
C PHE A 175 17.94 -11.89 20.53
N ALA A 176 17.39 -13.05 20.19
CA ALA A 176 16.49 -13.17 19.03
C ALA A 176 15.26 -12.26 19.17
N GLU A 177 14.69 -12.19 20.37
CA GLU A 177 13.55 -11.32 20.67
C GLU A 177 13.91 -9.82 20.79
N ALA A 178 15.16 -9.49 21.16
CA ALA A 178 15.63 -8.09 21.20
C ALA A 178 15.71 -7.48 19.78
N PHE A 179 15.95 -8.31 18.76
CA PHE A 179 16.13 -7.87 17.37
C PHE A 179 14.88 -7.92 16.52
N ASP A 180 13.97 -8.87 16.75
CA ASP A 180 12.68 -8.93 16.04
C ASP A 180 11.83 -7.67 16.29
N ASN A 181 12.08 -6.98 17.41
CA ASN A 181 11.43 -5.72 17.79
C ASN A 181 12.25 -4.45 17.46
N SER A 182 13.46 -4.52 16.89
CA SER A 182 14.32 -3.33 16.69
C SER A 182 13.97 -2.44 15.47
N GLY A 183 12.77 -2.58 14.90
CA GLY A 183 12.16 -1.56 14.03
C GLY A 183 12.90 -1.24 12.72
N PHE A 184 13.91 -2.01 12.31
CA PHE A 184 14.52 -1.93 10.98
C PHE A 184 13.77 -2.80 9.97
N GLY A 185 12.48 -2.49 9.82
CA GLY A 185 11.65 -2.95 8.75
C GLY A 185 10.57 -1.90 8.55
N ASP A 186 10.56 -1.26 7.38
CA ASP A 186 9.42 -0.52 6.85
C ASP A 186 8.23 -1.49 6.74
N ARG A 187 7.59 -1.84 7.87
CA ARG A 187 6.35 -2.62 7.91
C ARG A 187 5.17 -1.83 7.32
N ALA A 188 5.36 -0.52 7.08
CA ALA A 188 4.44 0.32 6.33
C ALA A 188 4.59 0.20 4.78
N PHE A 189 5.50 -0.63 4.26
CA PHE A 189 5.71 -0.77 2.80
C PHE A 189 5.79 -2.21 2.26
N SER A 190 5.71 -3.26 3.11
CA SER A 190 5.93 -4.64 2.64
C SER A 190 4.71 -5.48 2.27
N ASP A 191 3.47 -5.01 2.47
CA ASP A 191 2.26 -5.79 2.13
C ASP A 191 1.75 -5.60 0.68
N ARG A 192 2.61 -5.13 -0.24
CA ARG A 192 2.19 -4.84 -1.63
C ARG A 192 3.07 -5.43 -2.73
N VAL A 193 3.57 -6.64 -2.53
CA VAL A 193 4.13 -7.42 -3.65
C VAL A 193 3.46 -8.79 -3.72
N SER A 194 2.18 -8.81 -4.09
CA SER A 194 1.49 -10.03 -4.51
C SER A 194 1.30 -10.01 -6.02
N GLU A 195 2.20 -10.74 -6.68
CA GLU A 195 1.97 -11.62 -7.83
C GLU A 195 1.02 -11.12 -8.94
N ASN A 196 1.64 -10.63 -10.03
CA ASN A 196 1.01 -10.52 -11.35
C ASN A 196 0.43 -11.87 -11.77
N ARG A 197 -0.89 -11.98 -11.75
CA ARG A 197 -1.65 -12.86 -12.61
C ARG A 197 -2.72 -12.02 -13.30
N PHE A 198 -2.41 -11.66 -14.54
CA PHE A 198 -3.42 -11.31 -15.52
C PHE A 198 -4.23 -12.58 -15.76
N ASP A 199 -5.55 -12.49 -15.63
CA ASP A 199 -6.50 -13.15 -16.53
C ASP A 199 -7.87 -12.44 -16.36
N GLU A 200 -8.33 -11.96 -17.52
CA GLU A 200 -9.65 -12.17 -18.14
C GLU A 200 -10.90 -11.88 -17.30
N ASP A 201 -11.55 -10.74 -17.58
CA ASP A 201 -13.02 -10.55 -17.59
C ASP A 201 -13.42 -9.05 -17.68
N ASP A 202 -12.90 -8.29 -18.66
CA ASP A 202 -13.54 -7.01 -19.10
C ASP A 202 -13.09 -6.56 -20.51
N ASP A 203 -12.84 -7.52 -21.39
CA ASP A 203 -11.96 -7.28 -22.53
C ASP A 203 -12.72 -6.84 -23.78
N LEU A 204 -12.37 -5.64 -24.26
CA LEU A 204 -12.59 -5.21 -25.64
C LEU A 204 -12.19 -6.35 -26.58
N GLN A 205 -13.11 -6.77 -27.44
CA GLN A 205 -12.88 -7.85 -28.39
C GLN A 205 -12.31 -7.31 -29.70
N GLU A 206 -11.54 -8.14 -30.41
CA GLU A 206 -11.15 -7.81 -31.77
C GLU A 206 -12.40 -7.55 -32.63
N GLY A 207 -12.44 -6.38 -33.27
CA GLY A 207 -13.58 -5.90 -34.04
C GLY A 207 -14.48 -4.90 -33.30
N ASP A 208 -14.30 -4.69 -32.00
CA ASP A 208 -15.06 -3.66 -31.27
C ASP A 208 -14.70 -2.27 -31.78
N HIS A 209 -15.73 -1.44 -32.01
CA HIS A 209 -15.54 -0.03 -32.27
C HIS A 209 -15.33 0.70 -30.94
N VAL A 210 -14.36 1.60 -30.92
CA VAL A 210 -13.98 2.41 -29.76
C VAL A 210 -13.77 3.86 -30.16
N GLU A 211 -14.11 4.79 -29.29
CA GLU A 211 -13.71 6.19 -29.39
C GLU A 211 -12.45 6.44 -28.56
N LEU A 212 -11.54 7.25 -29.09
CA LEU A 212 -10.36 7.74 -28.37
C LEU A 212 -10.06 9.19 -28.74
N LEU A 213 -9.31 9.88 -27.89
CA LEU A 213 -8.87 11.25 -28.17
C LEU A 213 -7.49 11.24 -28.82
N ILE A 214 -7.33 12.00 -29.91
CA ILE A 214 -6.04 12.30 -30.53
C ILE A 214 -5.88 13.82 -30.57
N ALA A 215 -4.88 14.34 -29.87
CA ALA A 215 -4.64 15.77 -29.65
C ALA A 215 -5.90 16.52 -29.14
N GLY A 216 -6.66 15.88 -28.26
CA GLY A 216 -7.85 16.44 -27.62
C GLY A 216 -9.13 16.42 -28.46
N GLU A 217 -9.12 15.79 -29.64
CA GLU A 217 -10.32 15.59 -30.47
C GLU A 217 -10.70 14.11 -30.57
N PRO A 218 -12.01 13.78 -30.64
CA PRO A 218 -12.46 12.40 -30.71
C PRO A 218 -12.28 11.80 -32.10
N TYR A 219 -11.79 10.57 -32.11
CA TYR A 219 -11.63 9.70 -33.27
C TYR A 219 -12.18 8.31 -32.98
N GLU A 220 -12.73 7.70 -34.02
CA GLU A 220 -13.20 6.32 -33.99
C GLU A 220 -12.10 5.37 -34.43
N ALA A 221 -11.93 4.27 -33.72
CA ALA A 221 -11.00 3.20 -34.05
C ALA A 221 -11.63 1.83 -33.81
N ILE A 222 -11.03 0.79 -34.40
CA ILE A 222 -11.48 -0.60 -34.29
C ILE A 222 -10.40 -1.40 -33.57
N VAL A 223 -10.76 -2.14 -32.54
CA VAL A 223 -9.86 -3.00 -31.77
C VAL A 223 -9.35 -4.13 -32.66
N ARG A 224 -8.03 -4.37 -32.65
CA ARG A 224 -7.35 -5.45 -33.39
C ARG A 224 -6.77 -6.52 -32.48
N SER A 225 -6.14 -6.15 -31.38
CA SER A 225 -5.70 -7.12 -30.37
C SER A 225 -5.50 -6.45 -29.01
N PRO A 226 -5.94 -7.04 -27.89
CA PRO A 226 -5.49 -6.63 -26.56
C PRO A 226 -4.03 -7.08 -26.34
N ASP A 227 -3.17 -6.19 -25.82
CA ASP A 227 -1.81 -6.53 -25.38
C ASP A 227 -1.77 -6.68 -23.85
N SER A 228 -0.93 -7.59 -23.38
CA SER A 228 -0.76 -8.06 -21.99
C SER A 228 -0.22 -7.00 -21.00
N LEU A 229 -0.07 -5.75 -21.43
CA LEU A 229 0.49 -4.63 -20.66
C LEU A 229 -0.48 -3.43 -20.48
N GLY A 230 -1.79 -3.64 -20.66
CA GLY A 230 -2.80 -2.58 -20.44
C GLY A 230 -2.94 -1.58 -21.59
N ARG A 231 -2.39 -1.91 -22.76
CA ARG A 231 -2.58 -1.22 -24.04
C ARG A 231 -3.39 -2.11 -24.97
N VAL A 232 -4.07 -1.49 -25.94
CA VAL A 232 -4.89 -2.18 -26.93
C VAL A 232 -4.47 -1.68 -28.30
N ARG A 233 -4.23 -2.60 -29.23
CA ARG A 233 -3.96 -2.27 -30.62
C ARG A 233 -5.28 -1.92 -31.29
N VAL A 234 -5.34 -0.71 -31.87
CA VAL A 234 -6.52 -0.18 -32.55
C VAL A 234 -6.15 0.28 -33.96
N VAL A 235 -7.13 0.27 -34.86
CA VAL A 235 -7.02 0.80 -36.23
C VAL A 235 -7.95 1.98 -36.38
N LEU A 236 -7.40 3.15 -36.73
CA LEU A 236 -8.19 4.36 -36.94
C LEU A 236 -9.15 4.19 -38.13
N VAL A 237 -10.43 4.46 -37.92
CA VAL A 237 -11.46 4.36 -38.98
C VAL A 237 -11.27 5.45 -40.03
N ASP A 238 -10.97 6.68 -39.62
CA ASP A 238 -10.77 7.82 -40.54
C ASP A 238 -9.35 8.41 -40.41
N LYS A 239 -8.39 7.74 -41.02
CA LYS A 239 -7.00 8.22 -41.11
C LYS A 239 -6.85 9.48 -41.98
N GLN A 240 -7.81 9.76 -42.88
CA GLN A 240 -7.74 10.93 -43.76
C GLN A 240 -7.99 12.21 -42.96
N ARG A 241 -8.96 12.18 -42.04
CA ARG A 241 -9.20 13.24 -41.06
C ARG A 241 -7.98 13.53 -40.17
N LEU A 242 -7.17 12.51 -39.85
CA LEU A 242 -5.93 12.72 -39.11
C LEU A 242 -4.81 13.30 -40.00
N ALA A 243 -4.67 12.83 -41.24
CA ALA A 243 -3.66 13.29 -42.19
C ALA A 243 -3.79 14.79 -42.53
N GLU A 244 -5.02 15.31 -42.56
CA GLU A 244 -5.32 16.73 -42.82
C GLU A 244 -4.80 17.68 -41.72
N LYS A 245 -4.48 17.18 -40.52
CA LYS A 245 -3.90 17.97 -39.42
C LYS A 245 -2.42 18.30 -39.61
N PHE A 246 -1.72 17.60 -40.50
CA PHE A 246 -0.29 17.82 -40.72
C PHE A 246 -0.04 18.86 -41.81
N SER A 247 0.60 19.96 -41.43
CA SER A 247 1.05 21.00 -42.37
C SER A 247 2.26 20.60 -43.22
N ARG A 248 3.02 19.59 -42.79
CA ARG A 248 4.24 19.09 -43.47
C ARG A 248 3.92 17.93 -44.42
N ARG A 249 4.41 18.04 -45.68
CA ARG A 249 4.15 17.05 -46.75
C ARG A 249 4.61 15.63 -46.41
N LYS A 250 5.70 15.45 -45.65
CA LYS A 250 6.27 14.12 -45.34
C LYS A 250 5.29 13.28 -44.50
N GLN A 251 4.88 13.76 -43.32
CA GLN A 251 3.97 13.05 -42.39
C GLN A 251 2.60 12.77 -43.01
N ARG A 252 2.04 13.77 -43.71
CA ARG A 252 0.78 13.63 -44.44
C ARG A 252 0.86 12.52 -45.50
N THR A 253 1.90 12.54 -46.33
CA THR A 253 2.09 11.51 -47.37
C THR A 253 2.35 10.14 -46.74
N THR A 254 2.98 10.07 -45.57
CA THR A 254 3.19 8.82 -44.83
C THR A 254 1.86 8.20 -44.38
N ILE A 255 0.98 8.98 -43.71
CA ILE A 255 -0.34 8.51 -43.26
C ILE A 255 -1.23 8.13 -44.47
N GLU A 256 -1.18 8.92 -45.54
CA GLU A 256 -1.96 8.65 -46.77
C GLU A 256 -1.52 7.36 -47.49
N ARG A 257 -0.23 6.97 -47.37
CA ARG A 257 0.31 5.76 -48.00
C ARG A 257 0.09 4.48 -47.20
N LEU A 258 -0.14 4.58 -45.90
CA LEU A 258 -0.48 3.42 -45.07
C LEU A 258 -1.78 2.78 -45.58
N SER A 259 -1.88 1.46 -45.59
CA SER A 259 -3.16 0.77 -45.89
C SER A 259 -4.18 1.02 -44.77
N GLU A 260 -3.73 0.96 -43.51
CA GLU A 260 -4.48 1.29 -42.30
C GLU A 260 -3.54 1.96 -41.29
N LEU A 261 -4.09 2.82 -40.41
CA LEU A 261 -3.30 3.42 -39.32
C LEU A 261 -3.59 2.65 -38.04
N ALA A 262 -2.83 1.57 -37.84
CA ALA A 262 -2.85 0.78 -36.61
C ALA A 262 -1.87 1.38 -35.59
N PHE A 263 -2.22 1.42 -34.31
CA PHE A 263 -1.34 1.86 -33.23
C PHE A 263 -1.82 1.32 -31.87
N LEU A 264 -0.94 1.37 -30.87
CA LEU A 264 -1.27 1.07 -29.48
C LEU A 264 -1.90 2.30 -28.81
N ALA A 265 -3.01 2.08 -28.12
CA ALA A 265 -3.64 3.07 -27.25
C ALA A 265 -3.79 2.49 -25.84
N PRO A 266 -3.62 3.28 -24.76
CA PRO A 266 -3.93 2.83 -23.42
C PRO A 266 -5.39 2.37 -23.33
N ARG A 267 -5.65 1.22 -22.68
CA ARG A 267 -7.01 0.69 -22.50
C ARG A 267 -7.96 1.71 -21.86
N SER A 268 -7.45 2.56 -20.97
CA SER A 268 -8.15 3.65 -20.28
C SER A 268 -8.61 4.79 -21.18
N SER A 269 -8.02 4.90 -22.36
CA SER A 269 -8.25 5.99 -23.32
C SER A 269 -9.16 5.54 -24.46
N LEU A 270 -9.65 4.29 -24.40
CA LEU A 270 -10.58 3.67 -25.33
C LEU A 270 -11.96 3.51 -24.71
N TYR A 271 -12.95 4.11 -25.35
CA TYR A 271 -14.35 4.08 -24.91
C TYR A 271 -15.14 3.21 -25.89
N PRO A 272 -15.71 2.05 -25.48
CA PRO A 272 -16.52 1.21 -26.36
C PRO A 272 -17.68 2.00 -26.98
N ILE A 273 -17.88 1.85 -28.29
CA ILE A 273 -19.03 2.40 -29.01
C ILE A 273 -19.73 1.29 -29.80
N ASP A 274 -21.06 1.23 -29.74
CA ASP A 274 -21.86 0.29 -30.55
C ASP A 274 -22.35 1.04 -31.80
N PRO A 275 -21.79 0.77 -32.99
CA PRO A 275 -22.15 1.50 -34.21
C PRO A 275 -23.56 1.17 -34.72
N THR A 276 -24.23 0.17 -34.14
CA THR A 276 -25.53 -0.34 -34.58
C THR A 276 -26.68 -0.05 -33.62
N LYS A 277 -26.42 0.43 -32.40
CA LYS A 277 -27.47 0.80 -31.43
C LYS A 277 -27.65 2.31 -31.28
N PRO A 278 -28.85 2.84 -31.57
CA PRO A 278 -29.21 4.17 -31.08
C PRO A 278 -29.49 4.07 -29.57
N GLY A 279 -28.54 4.52 -28.74
CA GLY A 279 -28.76 4.68 -27.29
C GLY A 279 -27.74 4.04 -26.34
N GLY A 280 -26.61 3.52 -26.82
CA GLY A 280 -25.49 3.16 -25.94
C GLY A 280 -24.80 4.42 -25.41
N SER A 281 -24.83 4.64 -24.09
CA SER A 281 -24.05 5.61 -23.30
C SER A 281 -23.49 6.87 -24.02
N GLY A 282 -24.28 7.95 -24.02
CA GLY A 282 -23.78 9.33 -24.01
C GLY A 282 -23.38 9.95 -25.37
N PHE A 283 -24.13 10.99 -25.78
CA PHE A 283 -23.78 11.98 -26.82
C PHE A 283 -23.85 11.56 -28.30
N VAL A 284 -24.99 11.04 -28.75
CA VAL A 284 -25.30 11.06 -30.20
C VAL A 284 -25.82 12.45 -30.59
N LEU A 285 -24.94 13.30 -31.14
CA LEU A 285 -25.39 14.52 -31.83
C LEU A 285 -26.18 14.11 -33.07
N ARG A 286 -27.46 14.50 -33.12
CA ARG A 286 -28.31 14.33 -34.29
C ARG A 286 -28.92 15.67 -34.72
N THR A 287 -29.22 15.79 -35.99
CA THR A 287 -29.91 16.96 -36.54
C THR A 287 -31.40 16.84 -36.31
N TRP A 288 -31.93 17.66 -35.42
CA TRP A 288 -33.37 17.81 -35.16
C TRP A 288 -33.93 18.86 -36.08
N SER A 289 -35.12 18.60 -36.60
CA SER A 289 -35.81 19.51 -37.48
C SER A 289 -37.19 19.88 -36.92
N ASP A 290 -37.62 21.10 -37.16
CA ASP A 290 -39.01 21.47 -36.96
C ASP A 290 -39.93 20.74 -37.95
N ARG A 291 -41.24 20.83 -37.72
CA ARG A 291 -42.26 20.17 -38.56
C ARG A 291 -42.15 20.55 -40.05
N SER A 292 -41.65 21.75 -40.39
CA SER A 292 -41.48 22.19 -41.78
C SER A 292 -40.10 21.86 -42.37
N GLY A 293 -39.17 21.29 -41.59
CA GLY A 293 -37.79 21.01 -42.02
C GLY A 293 -36.95 22.26 -42.28
N SER A 294 -37.47 23.44 -41.95
CA SER A 294 -36.89 24.75 -42.25
C SER A 294 -35.90 25.19 -41.18
N TYR A 295 -36.15 24.77 -39.94
CA TYR A 295 -35.24 25.01 -38.82
C TYR A 295 -34.60 23.70 -38.39
N LYS A 296 -33.27 23.66 -38.44
CA LYS A 296 -32.46 22.49 -38.08
C LYS A 296 -31.47 22.85 -36.99
N ILE A 297 -31.36 22.01 -35.98
CA ILE A 297 -30.40 22.16 -34.89
C ILE A 297 -29.69 20.83 -34.65
N GLU A 298 -28.39 20.87 -34.39
CA GLU A 298 -27.65 19.71 -33.93
C GLU A 298 -27.70 19.68 -32.41
N ALA A 299 -28.31 18.63 -31.85
CA ALA A 299 -28.49 18.50 -30.42
C ALA A 299 -28.59 17.02 -30.02
N VAL A 300 -28.30 16.75 -28.76
CA VAL A 300 -28.42 15.42 -28.15
C VAL A 300 -29.79 15.31 -27.49
N TYR A 301 -30.44 14.15 -27.62
CA TYR A 301 -31.67 13.86 -26.89
C TYR A 301 -31.40 13.77 -25.39
N ALA A 302 -32.02 14.64 -24.59
CA ALA A 302 -31.85 14.70 -23.13
C ALA A 302 -33.10 14.23 -22.36
N GLY A 303 -34.05 13.57 -23.06
CA GLY A 303 -35.27 13.01 -22.49
C GLY A 303 -36.54 13.80 -22.82
N VAL A 304 -37.65 13.41 -22.20
CA VAL A 304 -38.95 14.11 -22.34
C VAL A 304 -39.46 14.52 -20.96
N ASP A 305 -39.93 15.76 -20.85
CA ASP A 305 -40.52 16.34 -19.65
C ASP A 305 -41.95 16.78 -19.99
N GLY A 306 -42.93 15.97 -19.57
CA GLY A 306 -44.32 16.09 -20.03
C GLY A 306 -44.45 15.87 -21.54
N ASP A 307 -44.91 16.92 -22.24
CA ASP A 307 -45.13 16.95 -23.70
C ASP A 307 -43.97 17.61 -24.47
N ALA A 308 -42.90 18.00 -23.78
CA ALA A 308 -41.74 18.66 -24.39
C ALA A 308 -40.50 17.76 -24.37
N VAL A 309 -39.80 17.72 -25.50
CA VAL A 309 -38.51 17.07 -25.68
C VAL A 309 -37.41 18.00 -25.20
N LYS A 310 -36.54 17.50 -24.32
CA LYS A 310 -35.31 18.19 -23.91
C LYS A 310 -34.20 17.83 -24.88
N LEU A 311 -33.58 18.86 -25.45
CA LEU A 311 -32.46 18.75 -26.38
C LEU A 311 -31.27 19.52 -25.83
N SER A 312 -30.08 18.92 -25.80
CA SER A 312 -28.85 19.61 -25.38
C SER A 312 -28.00 19.93 -26.59
N LYS A 313 -27.72 21.22 -26.83
CA LYS A 313 -26.83 21.66 -27.91
C LYS A 313 -25.35 21.37 -27.57
N ARG A 314 -24.48 21.54 -28.56
CA ARG A 314 -23.03 21.32 -28.47
C ARG A 314 -22.32 22.21 -27.44
N ASP A 315 -22.86 23.39 -27.17
CA ASP A 315 -22.36 24.37 -26.19
C ASP A 315 -22.89 24.14 -24.76
N GLY A 316 -23.71 23.10 -24.55
CA GLY A 316 -24.32 22.77 -23.27
C GLY A 316 -25.61 23.53 -22.97
N GLU A 317 -26.12 24.34 -23.90
CA GLU A 317 -27.43 24.99 -23.76
C GLU A 317 -28.57 23.96 -23.92
N GLU A 318 -29.47 23.88 -22.92
CA GLU A 318 -30.66 23.03 -22.97
C GLU A 318 -31.83 23.75 -23.62
N LEU A 319 -32.38 23.15 -24.68
CA LEU A 319 -33.57 23.60 -25.39
C LEU A 319 -34.75 22.68 -25.06
N ARG A 320 -35.92 23.27 -24.77
CA ARG A 320 -37.18 22.53 -24.63
C ARG A 320 -38.04 22.75 -25.86
N VAL A 321 -38.31 21.69 -26.62
CA VAL A 321 -39.11 21.75 -27.83
C VAL A 321 -40.37 20.90 -27.64
N PRO A 322 -41.58 21.47 -27.77
CA PRO A 322 -42.80 20.68 -27.77
C PRO A 322 -42.73 19.53 -28.78
N LEU A 323 -43.09 18.32 -28.38
CA LEU A 323 -42.95 17.11 -29.21
C LEU A 323 -43.71 17.23 -30.54
N ASP A 324 -44.85 17.92 -30.56
CA ASP A 324 -45.69 18.18 -31.72
C ASP A 324 -45.08 19.17 -32.74
N ARG A 325 -44.06 19.93 -32.33
CA ARG A 325 -43.32 20.88 -33.18
C ARG A 325 -42.11 20.27 -33.88
N LEU A 326 -41.70 19.06 -33.49
CA LEU A 326 -40.63 18.33 -34.14
C LEU A 326 -41.11 17.65 -35.44
N SER A 327 -40.18 17.31 -36.32
CA SER A 327 -40.48 16.53 -37.53
C SER A 327 -41.06 15.15 -37.21
N ALA A 328 -41.73 14.52 -38.18
CA ALA A 328 -42.31 13.19 -38.00
C ALA A 328 -41.26 12.12 -37.65
N ASP A 329 -40.05 12.27 -38.20
CA ASP A 329 -38.91 11.38 -37.94
C ASP A 329 -38.40 11.55 -36.51
N ASP A 330 -38.28 12.80 -36.05
CA ASP A 330 -37.87 13.13 -34.68
C ASP A 330 -38.90 12.68 -33.63
N GLN A 331 -40.19 12.78 -33.94
CA GLN A 331 -41.26 12.28 -33.07
C GLN A 331 -41.23 10.75 -32.95
N SER A 332 -40.87 10.06 -34.02
CA SER A 332 -40.76 8.60 -34.03
C SER A 332 -39.52 8.14 -33.26
N TYR A 333 -38.41 8.87 -33.38
CA TYR A 333 -37.20 8.67 -32.58
C TYR A 333 -37.47 8.78 -31.07
N VAL A 334 -38.18 9.83 -30.64
CA VAL A 334 -38.52 10.04 -29.22
C VAL A 334 -39.46 8.95 -28.67
N ARG A 335 -40.36 8.42 -29.50
CA ARG A 335 -41.26 7.31 -29.10
C ARG A 335 -40.51 6.01 -28.90
N ALA A 336 -39.62 5.63 -29.82
CA ALA A 336 -38.79 4.45 -29.69
C ALA A 336 -37.92 4.50 -28.41
N ALA A 337 -37.32 5.66 -28.12
CA ALA A 337 -36.53 5.86 -26.91
C ALA A 337 -37.34 5.73 -25.59
N ARG A 338 -38.63 6.10 -25.62
CA ARG A 338 -39.55 5.95 -24.47
C ARG A 338 -39.97 4.48 -24.23
N GLU A 339 -40.21 3.72 -25.29
CA GLU A 339 -40.58 2.30 -25.19
C GLU A 339 -39.42 1.44 -24.69
N GLN A 340 -38.19 1.75 -25.11
CA GLN A 340 -36.98 1.06 -24.66
C GLN A 340 -36.70 1.28 -23.17
N SER A 341 -36.85 2.53 -22.69
CA SER A 341 -36.76 2.86 -21.24
C SER A 341 -37.84 2.20 -20.38
N ALA A 342 -38.94 1.72 -20.98
CA ALA A 342 -40.01 1.01 -20.28
C ALA A 342 -39.76 -0.51 -20.18
N GLN A 343 -39.02 -1.10 -21.12
CA GLN A 343 -38.62 -2.52 -21.10
C GLN A 343 -37.50 -2.80 -20.08
N ASP A 344 -36.60 -1.85 -19.85
CA ASP A 344 -35.47 -2.00 -18.91
C ASP A 344 -35.87 -2.02 -17.42
N LYS A 345 -37.12 -1.69 -17.08
CA LYS A 345 -37.63 -1.74 -15.69
C LYS A 345 -37.94 -3.15 -15.17
N GLY A 346 -37.87 -4.17 -16.01
CA GLY A 346 -38.24 -5.56 -15.68
C GLY A 346 -37.09 -6.52 -15.35
N ASN A 347 -35.82 -6.09 -15.47
CA ASN A 347 -34.67 -6.97 -15.26
C ASN A 347 -33.95 -6.65 -13.92
N PRO A 348 -33.96 -7.56 -12.93
CA PRO A 348 -33.37 -7.34 -11.61
C PRO A 348 -31.84 -7.29 -11.60
N PHE A 349 -31.17 -7.51 -12.73
CA PHE A 349 -29.71 -7.42 -12.87
C PHE A 349 -29.22 -6.32 -13.84
N ALA A 350 -30.13 -5.51 -14.41
CA ALA A 350 -29.75 -4.46 -15.36
C ALA A 350 -29.57 -3.05 -14.74
N SER A 351 -29.68 -2.89 -13.41
CA SER A 351 -29.44 -1.61 -12.75
C SER A 351 -28.10 -1.56 -11.99
N ALA A 352 -27.03 -2.09 -12.58
CA ALA A 352 -25.70 -1.56 -12.32
C ALA A 352 -25.48 -0.38 -13.29
N ALA A 353 -26.23 0.70 -13.08
CA ALA A 353 -25.88 1.96 -13.70
C ALA A 353 -24.47 2.30 -13.21
N ASN A 354 -23.51 2.33 -14.12
CA ASN A 354 -22.20 2.90 -13.88
C ASN A 354 -22.41 4.24 -13.14
N PRO A 355 -21.89 4.45 -11.93
CA PRO A 355 -22.15 5.66 -11.13
C PRO A 355 -21.64 6.95 -11.80
N PHE A 356 -20.96 6.84 -12.95
CA PHE A 356 -20.58 7.96 -13.82
C PHE A 356 -21.58 8.29 -14.96
N SER A 357 -22.66 7.52 -15.14
CA SER A 357 -23.70 7.79 -16.15
C SER A 357 -24.57 9.02 -15.83
N GLY A 358 -24.48 9.54 -14.59
CA GLY A 358 -24.99 10.84 -14.18
C GLY A 358 -23.98 11.96 -14.37
N ALA A 359 -23.26 12.00 -15.50
CA ALA A 359 -22.33 13.07 -15.81
C ALA A 359 -23.08 14.36 -16.23
N ARG A 360 -23.42 15.22 -15.25
CA ARG A 360 -22.84 16.57 -15.37
C ARG A 360 -21.34 16.30 -15.45
N SER A 361 -20.71 16.61 -16.58
CA SER A 361 -19.33 16.20 -16.87
C SER A 361 -18.47 16.29 -15.60
N VAL A 362 -17.73 15.23 -15.29
CA VAL A 362 -16.77 15.26 -14.17
C VAL A 362 -15.84 16.48 -14.31
N LEU A 363 -15.63 16.96 -15.54
CA LEU A 363 -15.02 18.24 -15.90
C LEU A 363 -15.75 19.51 -15.39
N ALA A 364 -17.09 19.54 -15.32
CA ALA A 364 -17.86 20.63 -14.73
C ALA A 364 -17.79 20.65 -13.18
N LEU A 365 -17.44 19.53 -12.56
CA LEU A 365 -17.19 19.43 -11.12
C LEU A 365 -15.70 19.59 -10.75
N LEU A 366 -14.81 19.52 -11.75
CA LEU A 366 -13.38 19.76 -11.59
C LEU A 366 -13.15 21.23 -11.28
N LYS A 367 -12.88 21.51 -10.02
CA LYS A 367 -12.53 22.84 -9.56
C LYS A 367 -11.05 23.10 -9.80
N LYS A 368 -10.74 24.29 -10.32
CA LYS A 368 -9.36 24.78 -10.34
C LYS A 368 -8.92 25.01 -8.88
N PRO A 369 -7.84 24.38 -8.41
CA PRO A 369 -7.38 24.58 -7.05
C PRO A 369 -6.95 26.04 -6.84
N ASP A 370 -7.44 26.66 -5.77
CA ASP A 370 -7.09 28.03 -5.37
C ASP A 370 -6.02 28.02 -4.27
N PHE A 371 -4.83 28.50 -4.62
CA PHE A 371 -3.71 28.69 -3.69
C PHE A 371 -3.47 30.16 -3.33
N ALA A 372 -4.25 31.10 -3.88
CA ALA A 372 -3.97 32.54 -3.76
C ALA A 372 -4.04 33.04 -2.31
N SER A 373 -4.83 32.37 -1.46
CA SER A 373 -4.95 32.71 -0.04
C SER A 373 -4.15 31.79 0.89
N LEU A 374 -3.32 30.90 0.35
CA LEU A 374 -2.58 29.94 1.15
C LEU A 374 -1.67 30.68 2.13
N LYS A 375 -1.84 30.40 3.42
CA LYS A 375 -0.99 30.92 4.50
C LYS A 375 -0.22 29.79 5.14
N GLU A 376 0.97 30.07 5.66
CA GLU A 376 1.73 29.10 6.45
C GLU A 376 1.42 29.27 7.93
N ILE A 377 1.14 28.16 8.62
CA ILE A 377 1.17 28.13 10.09
C ILE A 377 2.63 27.99 10.51
N ARG A 378 3.33 29.12 10.63
CA ARG A 378 4.75 29.11 10.99
C ARG A 378 4.94 28.73 12.45
N GLY A 379 5.98 27.93 12.69
CA GLY A 379 6.54 27.72 14.01
C GLY A 379 6.87 29.05 14.68
N LYS A 380 6.70 29.09 15.99
CA LYS A 380 6.89 30.27 16.83
C LYS A 380 7.51 29.76 18.12
N GLU A 381 8.54 30.44 18.59
CA GLU A 381 9.06 30.22 19.92
C GLU A 381 8.19 30.95 20.94
N PHE A 382 7.89 30.27 22.04
CA PHE A 382 7.06 30.79 23.12
C PHE A 382 7.93 31.09 24.34
N ALA A 383 7.90 32.34 24.81
CA ALA A 383 8.56 32.71 26.06
C ALA A 383 7.87 32.13 27.31
N SER A 384 6.60 31.73 27.19
CA SER A 384 5.78 31.10 28.22
C SER A 384 4.61 30.36 27.58
N TRP A 385 4.01 29.41 28.28
CA TRP A 385 2.86 28.64 27.82
C TRP A 385 1.66 29.55 27.51
N GLN A 386 1.09 29.44 26.30
CA GLN A 386 -0.04 30.29 25.85
C GLN A 386 -1.30 29.50 25.53
N PHE A 387 -1.23 28.17 25.53
CA PHE A 387 -2.37 27.33 25.22
C PHE A 387 -3.32 27.23 26.43
N SER A 388 -4.62 27.31 26.17
CA SER A 388 -5.65 27.07 27.17
C SER A 388 -6.63 26.02 26.64
N PRO A 389 -6.74 24.85 27.29
CA PRO A 389 -7.65 23.79 26.87
C PRO A 389 -9.10 24.23 26.71
N ASN A 390 -9.60 25.11 27.59
CA ASN A 390 -10.99 25.57 27.62
C ASN A 390 -11.48 26.21 26.30
N ASP A 391 -10.57 26.76 25.49
CA ASP A 391 -10.89 27.35 24.19
C ASP A 391 -11.17 26.30 23.08
N TYR A 392 -10.85 25.04 23.35
CA TYR A 392 -10.83 23.92 22.41
C TYR A 392 -11.58 22.68 22.92
N ALA A 393 -11.65 22.53 24.24
CA ALA A 393 -12.40 21.50 24.95
C ALA A 393 -13.86 21.51 24.51
N VAL A 394 -14.44 20.33 24.35
CA VAL A 394 -15.88 20.23 24.16
C VAL A 394 -16.45 19.24 25.15
N SER A 395 -17.48 19.64 25.88
CA SER A 395 -18.20 18.74 26.78
C SER A 395 -18.67 17.51 26.00
N PRO A 396 -18.38 16.29 26.48
CA PRO A 396 -18.85 15.08 25.84
C PRO A 396 -20.37 15.13 25.76
N LYS A 397 -20.94 14.96 24.57
CA LYS A 397 -22.36 14.66 24.45
C LYS A 397 -22.59 13.29 25.08
N ARG A 398 -23.72 13.10 25.75
CA ARG A 398 -24.07 11.80 26.34
C ARG A 398 -23.93 10.70 25.27
N ALA A 399 -22.95 9.84 25.47
CA ALA A 399 -22.57 8.79 24.54
C ALA A 399 -23.74 7.84 24.25
N PHE A 400 -24.03 7.58 22.97
CA PHE A 400 -24.87 6.44 22.63
C PHE A 400 -24.16 5.14 23.01
N THR A 401 -24.88 4.26 23.69
CA THR A 401 -24.38 2.93 24.07
C THR A 401 -25.05 1.88 23.20
N MET A 402 -24.26 1.18 22.40
CA MET A 402 -24.72 0.03 21.65
C MET A 402 -24.72 -1.21 22.55
N THR A 403 -25.86 -1.88 22.68
CA THR A 403 -26.03 -3.04 23.57
C THR A 403 -25.98 -4.38 22.83
N LYS A 404 -26.03 -4.38 21.50
CA LYS A 404 -25.94 -5.57 20.65
C LYS A 404 -25.16 -5.22 19.40
N ALA A 405 -24.33 -6.15 18.92
CA ALA A 405 -23.60 -5.98 17.66
C ALA A 405 -24.54 -5.72 16.48
N VAL A 406 -23.95 -5.14 15.44
CA VAL A 406 -24.56 -4.93 14.14
C VAL A 406 -23.84 -5.84 13.16
N GLU A 407 -24.56 -6.80 12.61
CA GLU A 407 -24.09 -7.59 11.47
C GLU A 407 -24.00 -6.68 10.23
N LEU A 408 -22.92 -6.86 9.48
CA LEU A 408 -22.65 -6.13 8.25
C LEU A 408 -23.26 -6.87 7.08
N THR A 409 -23.56 -6.13 6.01
CA THR A 409 -24.08 -6.74 4.79
C THR A 409 -23.00 -7.64 4.18
N PRO A 410 -23.28 -8.89 3.80
CA PRO A 410 -22.33 -9.71 3.05
C PRO A 410 -21.90 -9.00 1.76
N LEU A 411 -20.60 -9.00 1.47
CA LEU A 411 -20.07 -8.41 0.24
C LEU A 411 -20.40 -9.33 -0.96
N PRO A 412 -20.69 -8.78 -2.15
CA PRO A 412 -21.01 -9.57 -3.35
C PRO A 412 -19.78 -10.27 -3.96
N ASP A 413 -19.99 -11.41 -4.62
CA ASP A 413 -19.01 -12.17 -5.44
C ASP A 413 -17.68 -12.51 -4.73
N GLN A 414 -17.78 -13.00 -3.50
CA GLN A 414 -16.63 -13.38 -2.66
C GLN A 414 -15.78 -14.53 -3.23
N GLY A 415 -16.39 -15.49 -3.95
CA GLY A 415 -15.67 -16.68 -4.42
C GLY A 415 -14.92 -17.39 -3.28
N ASN A 416 -13.64 -17.74 -3.51
CA ASN A 416 -12.70 -18.25 -2.48
C ASN A 416 -11.77 -17.16 -1.92
N ARG A 417 -12.09 -15.87 -2.12
CA ARG A 417 -11.20 -14.75 -1.76
C ARG A 417 -11.52 -14.26 -0.34
N GLY A 418 -10.51 -13.68 0.32
CA GLY A 418 -10.67 -13.13 1.66
C GLY A 418 -11.29 -11.73 1.65
N GLU A 419 -12.22 -11.50 2.57
CA GLU A 419 -12.68 -10.17 2.95
C GLU A 419 -11.77 -9.59 4.04
N GLU A 420 -11.44 -8.30 3.91
CA GLU A 420 -10.72 -7.55 4.93
C GLU A 420 -11.45 -6.25 5.30
N MET A 421 -11.67 -6.02 6.59
CA MET A 421 -12.08 -4.72 7.14
C MET A 421 -10.85 -3.80 7.26
N ILE A 422 -10.81 -2.76 6.43
CA ILE A 422 -9.69 -1.82 6.37
C ILE A 422 -9.80 -0.79 7.49
N THR A 423 -10.95 -0.12 7.60
CA THR A 423 -11.21 0.93 8.59
C THR A 423 -12.61 0.84 9.18
N LEU A 424 -12.74 1.38 10.39
CA LEU A 424 -13.99 1.57 11.10
C LEU A 424 -14.00 2.99 11.64
N ASP A 425 -14.94 3.82 11.18
CA ASP A 425 -15.06 5.21 11.60
C ASP A 425 -16.40 5.42 12.32
N ILE A 426 -16.34 5.96 13.54
CA ILE A 426 -17.51 6.16 14.41
C ILE A 426 -17.85 7.65 14.51
N SER A 427 -19.12 7.98 14.31
CA SER A 427 -19.60 9.34 14.57
C SER A 427 -19.41 9.74 16.02
N ARG A 428 -19.19 11.03 16.25
CA ARG A 428 -19.01 11.59 17.59
C ARG A 428 -20.14 11.31 18.56
N ASP A 429 -21.39 11.17 18.13
CA ASP A 429 -22.49 10.81 19.04
C ASP A 429 -22.63 9.29 19.26
N GLY A 430 -21.82 8.49 18.56
CA GLY A 430 -21.79 7.03 18.60
C GLY A 430 -22.95 6.37 17.84
N ARG A 431 -23.79 7.15 17.13
CA ARG A 431 -25.05 6.62 16.55
C ARG A 431 -24.89 6.13 15.12
N ARG A 432 -23.80 6.51 14.46
CA ARG A 432 -23.47 6.12 13.08
C ARG A 432 -22.04 5.62 12.98
N ALA A 433 -21.83 4.71 12.04
CA ALA A 433 -20.51 4.28 11.62
C ALA A 433 -20.40 4.27 10.11
N ILE A 434 -19.19 4.35 9.59
CA ILE A 434 -18.85 3.98 8.22
C ILE A 434 -17.75 2.92 8.33
N VAL A 435 -17.93 1.80 7.65
CA VAL A 435 -16.93 0.75 7.53
C VAL A 435 -16.39 0.74 6.12
N GLN A 436 -15.07 0.65 5.99
CA GLN A 436 -14.43 0.34 4.72
C GLN A 436 -13.97 -1.10 4.72
N ARG A 437 -14.38 -1.87 3.71
CA ARG A 437 -14.02 -3.27 3.54
C ARG A 437 -13.49 -3.49 2.14
N LYS A 438 -12.58 -4.44 1.96
CA LYS A 438 -12.11 -4.87 0.64
C LYS A 438 -12.33 -6.37 0.44
N VAL A 439 -12.49 -6.74 -0.82
CA VAL A 439 -12.34 -8.12 -1.27
C VAL A 439 -11.06 -8.19 -2.09
N ASP A 440 -10.13 -9.05 -1.69
CA ASP A 440 -8.84 -9.19 -2.36
C ASP A 440 -9.05 -9.60 -3.82
N GLY A 441 -8.73 -8.69 -4.74
CA GLY A 441 -8.78 -8.93 -6.19
C GLY A 441 -7.41 -9.16 -6.81
N GLY A 442 -6.34 -9.05 -6.01
CA GLY A 442 -4.98 -8.77 -6.47
C GLY A 442 -4.72 -7.25 -6.44
N SER A 443 -3.47 -6.82 -6.25
CA SER A 443 -3.11 -5.46 -5.83
C SER A 443 -3.73 -4.28 -6.63
N SER A 444 -4.10 -4.49 -7.90
CA SER A 444 -4.75 -3.49 -8.78
C SER A 444 -6.26 -3.65 -8.95
N ARG A 445 -6.87 -4.75 -8.49
CA ARG A 445 -8.30 -5.10 -8.68
C ARG A 445 -9.08 -5.21 -7.36
N ASP A 446 -8.50 -4.78 -6.24
CA ASP A 446 -9.19 -4.77 -4.95
C ASP A 446 -10.51 -4.00 -5.07
N ARG A 447 -11.61 -4.69 -4.80
CA ARG A 447 -12.94 -4.08 -4.74
C ARG A 447 -13.13 -3.53 -3.34
N VAL A 448 -13.21 -2.22 -3.24
CA VAL A 448 -13.38 -1.53 -1.95
C VAL A 448 -14.83 -1.11 -1.80
N PHE A 449 -15.40 -1.39 -0.64
CA PHE A 449 -16.78 -1.10 -0.31
C PHE A 449 -16.84 -0.20 0.92
N LEU A 450 -17.80 0.73 0.90
CA LEU A 450 -18.22 1.49 2.05
C LEU A 450 -19.59 1.03 2.50
N GLU A 451 -19.76 0.86 3.80
CA GLU A 451 -21.05 0.61 4.41
C GLU A 451 -21.33 1.62 5.51
N MET A 452 -22.41 2.40 5.36
CA MET A 452 -22.84 3.34 6.38
C MET A 452 -23.91 2.70 7.26
N LEU A 453 -23.75 2.81 8.57
CA LEU A 453 -24.58 2.12 9.55
C LEU A 453 -25.30 3.13 10.45
N ASP A 454 -26.57 2.87 10.72
CA ASP A 454 -27.31 3.41 11.86
C ASP A 454 -27.17 2.42 13.02
N LEU A 455 -26.27 2.73 13.95
CA LEU A 455 -25.97 1.89 15.11
C LEU A 455 -27.11 1.90 16.13
N ALA A 456 -27.86 3.01 16.22
CA ALA A 456 -29.03 3.10 17.10
C ALA A 456 -30.21 2.28 16.57
N GLY A 457 -30.43 2.35 15.26
CA GLY A 457 -31.44 1.57 14.56
C GLY A 457 -31.01 0.14 14.23
N ARG A 458 -29.74 -0.21 14.42
CA ARG A 458 -29.09 -1.47 13.99
C ARG A 458 -29.41 -1.82 12.54
N ARG A 459 -29.22 -0.84 11.64
CA ARG A 459 -29.57 -0.94 10.22
C ARG A 459 -28.45 -0.44 9.35
N SER A 460 -28.21 -1.13 8.24
CA SER A 460 -27.37 -0.64 7.16
C SER A 460 -28.12 0.36 6.28
N ALA A 461 -27.42 1.38 5.79
CA ALA A 461 -27.91 2.30 4.77
C ALA A 461 -27.65 1.78 3.34
N GLY A 462 -27.05 0.59 3.21
CA GLY A 462 -26.66 -0.03 1.95
C GLY A 462 -25.14 -0.07 1.78
N LEU A 463 -24.69 -1.11 1.09
CA LEU A 463 -23.32 -1.29 0.67
C LEU A 463 -23.04 -0.49 -0.61
N ILE A 464 -21.92 0.21 -0.67
CA ILE A 464 -21.54 1.05 -1.80
C ILE A 464 -20.14 0.63 -2.25
N GLU A 465 -20.05 0.06 -3.44
CA GLU A 465 -18.77 -0.19 -4.09
C GLU A 465 -18.15 1.14 -4.53
N LEU A 466 -16.88 1.32 -4.19
CA LEU A 466 -16.10 2.46 -4.67
C LEU A 466 -15.73 2.26 -6.14
N PRO A 467 -15.59 3.36 -6.91
CA PRO A 467 -15.05 3.27 -8.26
C PRO A 467 -13.71 2.51 -8.30
N GLN A 468 -13.48 1.76 -9.38
CA GLN A 468 -12.18 1.09 -9.58
C GLN A 468 -11.01 2.06 -9.48
N TYR A 469 -9.89 1.58 -8.95
CA TYR A 469 -8.67 2.36 -8.71
C TYR A 469 -8.87 3.57 -7.79
N THR A 470 -9.90 3.56 -6.94
CA THR A 470 -10.07 4.55 -5.87
C THR A 470 -10.00 3.90 -4.50
N LYS A 471 -9.59 4.71 -3.52
CA LYS A 471 -9.67 4.39 -2.10
C LYS A 471 -10.38 5.51 -1.37
N ALA A 472 -11.06 5.20 -0.28
CA ALA A 472 -11.45 6.24 0.66
C ALA A 472 -10.21 6.67 1.46
N LEU A 473 -9.87 7.95 1.37
CA LEU A 473 -8.78 8.59 2.10
C LEU A 473 -9.21 8.97 3.52
N ALA A 474 -10.48 9.39 3.65
CA ALA A 474 -11.11 9.72 4.92
C ALA A 474 -12.63 9.63 4.78
N VAL A 475 -13.33 9.30 5.86
CA VAL A 475 -14.80 9.32 5.91
C VAL A 475 -15.27 10.16 7.10
N ARG A 476 -16.53 10.61 7.06
CA ARG A 476 -17.14 11.39 8.14
C ARG A 476 -18.59 10.95 8.39
N PRO A 477 -18.83 10.02 9.33
CA PRO A 477 -20.15 9.43 9.56
C PRO A 477 -21.25 10.44 9.94
N GLU A 478 -20.92 11.56 10.61
CA GLU A 478 -21.90 12.57 11.03
C GLU A 478 -22.59 13.24 9.85
N SER A 479 -21.84 13.44 8.76
CA SER A 479 -22.28 14.17 7.56
C SER A 479 -22.43 13.27 6.34
N ALA A 480 -22.14 11.97 6.49
CA ALA A 480 -22.13 11.00 5.39
C ALA A 480 -21.23 11.49 4.25
N LEU A 481 -20.02 11.93 4.56
CA LEU A 481 -19.05 12.41 3.58
C LEU A 481 -17.89 11.41 3.45
N VAL A 482 -17.32 11.35 2.25
CA VAL A 482 -16.09 10.62 1.95
C VAL A 482 -15.18 11.48 1.08
N LEU A 483 -13.88 11.43 1.37
CA LEU A 483 -12.82 11.86 0.45
C LEU A 483 -12.28 10.63 -0.25
N LEU A 484 -12.33 10.62 -1.57
CA LEU A 484 -11.73 9.58 -2.42
C LEU A 484 -10.44 10.10 -3.02
N GLY A 485 -9.45 9.21 -3.14
CA GLY A 485 -8.24 9.43 -3.92
C GLY A 485 -7.96 8.24 -4.84
N GLY A 486 -7.10 8.42 -5.83
CA GLY A 486 -6.65 7.33 -6.69
C GLY A 486 -5.74 6.33 -5.96
N THR A 487 -5.65 5.12 -6.50
CA THR A 487 -4.63 4.14 -6.14
C THR A 487 -3.40 4.30 -7.05
N HIS A 488 -2.27 3.68 -6.69
CA HIS A 488 -1.00 3.80 -7.42
C HIS A 488 -1.00 3.21 -8.85
N PHE A 489 -2.11 2.61 -9.29
CA PHE A 489 -2.24 1.95 -10.59
C PHE A 489 -2.83 2.84 -11.69
N ASN A 490 -3.17 4.10 -11.36
CA ASN A 490 -3.68 5.07 -12.32
C ASN A 490 -3.12 6.47 -12.00
N ASP A 491 -2.11 6.91 -12.75
CA ASP A 491 -1.39 8.17 -12.52
C ASP A 491 -2.28 9.42 -12.62
N ASP A 492 -3.36 9.35 -13.40
CA ASP A 492 -4.32 10.44 -13.61
C ASP A 492 -5.31 10.59 -12.45
N MET A 493 -5.70 9.49 -11.82
CA MET A 493 -6.57 9.50 -10.63
C MET A 493 -5.77 9.68 -9.33
N ASN A 494 -4.52 9.22 -9.30
CA ASN A 494 -3.66 9.30 -8.13
C ASN A 494 -3.46 10.77 -7.69
N THR A 495 -3.49 11.74 -8.62
CA THR A 495 -3.34 13.18 -8.33
C THR A 495 -4.62 13.89 -7.88
N LYS A 496 -5.80 13.27 -7.98
CA LYS A 496 -7.10 13.91 -7.77
C LYS A 496 -7.72 13.49 -6.44
N VAL A 497 -8.44 14.43 -5.83
CA VAL A 497 -9.27 14.20 -4.64
C VAL A 497 -10.72 14.51 -4.96
N THR A 498 -11.60 13.57 -4.61
CA THR A 498 -13.06 13.73 -4.77
C THR A 498 -13.72 13.83 -3.40
N LEU A 499 -14.45 14.92 -3.15
CA LEU A 499 -15.41 14.98 -2.06
C LEU A 499 -16.75 14.44 -2.56
N ALA A 500 -17.28 13.41 -1.91
CA ALA A 500 -18.60 12.87 -2.21
C ALA A 500 -19.47 12.71 -0.96
N LYS A 501 -20.79 12.76 -1.15
CA LYS A 501 -21.78 12.41 -0.15
C LYS A 501 -22.22 10.97 -0.34
N ILE A 502 -22.21 10.21 0.74
CA ILE A 502 -22.74 8.85 0.81
C ILE A 502 -24.26 8.93 0.87
N THR A 503 -24.94 8.26 -0.05
CA THR A 503 -26.41 8.21 -0.13
C THR A 503 -26.86 6.76 -0.30
N ARG A 504 -28.16 6.48 -0.10
CA ARG A 504 -28.71 5.13 -0.30
C ARG A 504 -28.55 4.59 -1.73
N GLY A 505 -28.37 5.46 -2.72
CA GLY A 505 -28.19 5.09 -4.14
C GLY A 505 -26.73 5.15 -4.62
N GLY A 506 -25.76 5.19 -3.70
CA GLY A 506 -24.34 5.31 -4.02
C GLY A 506 -23.74 6.67 -3.65
N LEU A 507 -22.61 7.00 -4.25
CA LEU A 507 -21.88 8.24 -3.98
C LEU A 507 -22.37 9.37 -4.87
N LYS A 508 -22.67 10.52 -4.25
CA LYS A 508 -22.96 11.77 -4.96
C LYS A 508 -21.77 12.72 -4.84
N THR A 509 -21.03 12.89 -5.93
CA THR A 509 -19.90 13.83 -5.99
C THR A 509 -20.36 15.26 -5.68
N ILE A 510 -19.62 15.93 -4.81
CA ILE A 510 -19.79 17.34 -4.43
C ILE A 510 -18.72 18.20 -5.11
N ALA A 511 -17.46 17.76 -5.07
CA ALA A 511 -16.33 18.48 -5.63
C ALA A 511 -15.22 17.50 -6.05
N LEU A 512 -14.45 17.88 -7.07
CA LEU A 512 -13.27 17.17 -7.55
C LEU A 512 -12.17 18.20 -7.81
N TRP A 513 -10.95 17.96 -7.35
CA TRP A 513 -9.82 18.86 -7.62
C TRP A 513 -8.48 18.13 -7.53
N GLU A 514 -7.43 18.77 -8.04
CA GLU A 514 -6.04 18.32 -7.93
C GLU A 514 -5.33 19.14 -6.83
N PRO A 515 -5.07 18.58 -5.64
CA PRO A 515 -4.44 19.31 -4.55
C PRO A 515 -2.94 19.62 -4.76
N SER A 516 -2.28 18.97 -5.72
CA SER A 516 -0.86 19.20 -6.01
C SER A 516 -0.67 19.96 -7.34
N PRO A 517 0.15 21.03 -7.39
CA PRO A 517 0.56 21.64 -8.65
C PRO A 517 1.42 20.67 -9.48
N ARG A 518 1.33 20.77 -10.81
CA ARG A 518 1.87 19.83 -11.81
C ARG A 518 3.39 19.52 -11.77
N ASP A 519 4.16 20.16 -10.88
CA ASP A 519 5.63 20.15 -10.89
C ASP A 519 6.27 19.30 -9.77
N THR A 520 5.49 18.57 -8.97
CA THR A 520 6.05 17.68 -7.94
C THR A 520 6.26 16.27 -8.49
N ARG A 521 7.50 15.77 -8.43
CA ARG A 521 7.91 14.42 -8.91
C ARG A 521 7.18 13.24 -8.26
N ARG A 522 6.41 13.46 -7.18
CA ARG A 522 5.56 12.46 -6.52
C ARG A 522 4.12 12.94 -6.51
N ARG A 523 3.23 12.09 -7.03
CA ARG A 523 1.82 12.38 -7.29
C ARG A 523 0.95 11.61 -6.29
N GLY A 524 0.07 12.33 -5.59
CA GLY A 524 -1.10 11.78 -4.93
C GLY A 524 -1.19 11.90 -3.41
N VAL A 525 -2.42 12.15 -2.93
CA VAL A 525 -2.75 12.27 -1.51
C VAL A 525 -2.75 10.87 -0.90
N ASP A 526 -1.85 10.63 0.04
CA ASP A 526 -1.73 9.37 0.76
C ASP A 526 -2.47 9.40 2.09
N GLN A 527 -2.60 10.56 2.72
CA GLN A 527 -3.28 10.73 4.00
C GLN A 527 -4.30 11.89 3.95
N ALA A 528 -5.47 11.70 4.57
CA ALA A 528 -6.46 12.76 4.73
C ALA A 528 -7.21 12.65 6.05
N TRP A 529 -7.62 13.80 6.60
CA TRP A 529 -8.49 13.85 7.77
C TRP A 529 -9.49 14.98 7.69
N PHE A 530 -10.77 14.68 7.92
CA PHE A 530 -11.78 15.72 8.05
C PHE A 530 -11.55 16.54 9.33
N THR A 531 -11.44 17.86 9.16
CA THR A 531 -11.41 18.83 10.27
C THR A 531 -12.77 19.49 10.50
N GLY A 532 -13.73 19.18 9.62
CA GLY A 532 -15.12 19.59 9.67
C GLY A 532 -15.85 19.13 8.40
N PRO A 533 -17.14 19.48 8.22
CA PRO A 533 -17.88 19.10 7.00
C PRO A 533 -17.41 19.83 5.74
N ARG A 534 -16.66 20.93 5.89
CA ARG A 534 -16.17 21.79 4.80
C ARG A 534 -14.64 21.79 4.70
N HIS A 535 -13.93 21.22 5.66
CA HIS A 535 -12.48 21.27 5.69
C HIS A 535 -11.87 19.89 5.92
N ALA A 536 -10.74 19.62 5.27
CA ALA A 536 -9.88 18.48 5.58
C ALA A 536 -8.41 18.86 5.46
N LEU A 537 -7.59 18.22 6.28
CA LEU A 537 -6.15 18.21 6.12
C LEU A 537 -5.80 17.12 5.11
N LEU A 538 -5.04 17.46 4.07
CA LEU A 538 -4.55 16.52 3.07
C LEU A 538 -3.02 16.48 3.16
N GLY A 539 -2.48 15.27 3.34
CA GLY A 539 -1.06 14.97 3.30
C GLY A 539 -0.68 14.31 1.99
N VAL A 540 0.48 14.67 1.47
CA VAL A 540 1.16 13.96 0.39
C VAL A 540 2.52 13.53 0.95
N ALA A 541 2.87 12.26 0.78
CA ALA A 541 4.10 11.67 1.29
C ALA A 541 5.32 12.58 1.08
N ARG A 542 6.04 12.89 2.16
CA ARG A 542 7.25 13.75 2.17
C ARG A 542 7.00 15.18 1.69
N SER A 543 5.81 15.71 1.93
CA SER A 543 5.50 17.13 1.70
C SER A 543 4.67 17.70 2.84
N ASP A 544 4.65 19.03 2.91
CA ASP A 544 3.91 19.75 3.95
C ASP A 544 2.39 19.54 3.79
N PRO A 545 1.68 19.06 4.84
CA PRO A 545 0.22 18.93 4.82
C PRO A 545 -0.46 20.27 4.58
N VAL A 546 -1.58 20.23 3.85
CA VAL A 546 -2.37 21.43 3.53
C VAL A 546 -3.80 21.23 4.01
N LEU A 547 -4.33 22.22 4.73
CA LEU A 547 -5.73 22.34 5.08
C LEU A 547 -6.51 22.95 3.91
N TRP A 548 -7.53 22.25 3.45
CA TRP A 548 -8.38 22.65 2.33
C TRP A 548 -9.79 23.02 2.78
N ASP A 549 -10.37 24.05 2.17
CA ASP A 549 -11.81 24.19 2.01
C ASP A 549 -12.24 23.29 0.84
N LEU A 550 -12.95 22.22 1.18
CA LEU A 550 -13.33 21.15 0.26
C LEU A 550 -14.43 21.55 -0.70
N VAL A 551 -15.24 22.56 -0.34
CA VAL A 551 -16.32 23.02 -1.21
C VAL A 551 -15.72 23.91 -2.29
N GLU A 552 -14.82 24.83 -1.97
CA GLU A 552 -14.22 25.73 -2.96
C GLU A 552 -12.96 25.17 -3.64
N ALA A 553 -12.46 24.00 -3.22
CA ALA A 553 -11.14 23.50 -3.59
C ALA A 553 -10.05 24.55 -3.34
N LYS A 554 -10.08 25.14 -2.15
CA LYS A 554 -9.23 26.26 -1.77
C LYS A 554 -8.26 25.88 -0.66
N ALA A 555 -6.97 26.04 -0.91
CA ALA A 555 -5.93 25.83 0.08
C ALA A 555 -5.91 26.98 1.08
N VAL A 556 -6.10 26.66 2.36
CA VAL A 556 -6.26 27.64 3.45
C VAL A 556 -4.94 27.80 4.22
N PHE A 557 -4.46 26.71 4.81
CA PHE A 557 -3.25 26.71 5.62
C PHE A 557 -2.31 25.59 5.18
N LYS A 558 -1.06 25.93 4.97
CA LYS A 558 0.06 25.00 4.84
C LYS A 558 0.69 24.82 6.21
N ILE A 559 1.03 23.58 6.56
CA ILE A 559 1.69 23.24 7.83
C ILE A 559 3.13 22.85 7.49
N PRO A 560 4.11 23.75 7.66
CA PRO A 560 5.50 23.44 7.40
C PRO A 560 5.99 22.46 8.45
N VAL A 561 6.20 21.20 8.06
CA VAL A 561 6.68 20.14 8.95
C VAL A 561 8.11 19.68 8.58
N GLY A 562 8.59 20.04 7.39
CA GLY A 562 9.93 19.69 6.91
C GLY A 562 10.07 18.19 6.57
N ASP A 563 11.31 17.75 6.33
CA ASP A 563 11.60 16.38 5.87
C ASP A 563 11.56 15.31 6.99
N ARG A 564 11.44 15.71 8.26
CA ARG A 564 11.48 14.83 9.45
C ARG A 564 10.19 14.90 10.25
N PHE A 565 9.11 14.52 9.59
CA PHE A 565 7.76 14.46 10.14
C PHE A 565 7.34 13.00 10.35
N TYR A 566 6.86 12.66 11.55
CA TYR A 566 6.57 11.27 11.92
C TYR A 566 5.08 11.00 12.12
N VAL A 567 4.36 11.88 12.83
CA VAL A 567 3.00 11.59 13.30
C VAL A 567 2.12 12.83 13.45
N GLN A 568 0.82 12.64 13.28
CA GLN A 568 -0.20 13.68 13.45
C GLN A 568 -1.47 13.14 14.09
N ARG A 569 -2.09 13.95 14.97
CA ARG A 569 -3.39 13.64 15.57
C ARG A 569 -4.27 14.88 15.65
N LEU A 570 -5.51 14.75 15.21
CA LEU A 570 -6.53 15.78 15.39
C LEU A 570 -7.19 15.63 16.76
N GLY A 571 -7.40 16.75 17.45
CA GLY A 571 -8.28 16.80 18.62
C GLY A 571 -9.74 16.62 18.23
N ALA A 572 -10.61 16.38 19.22
CA ALA A 572 -12.00 15.90 19.05
C ALA A 572 -12.90 16.72 18.09
N MET A 573 -12.56 17.97 17.76
CA MET A 573 -13.31 18.80 16.81
C MET A 573 -12.61 19.06 15.48
N GLY A 574 -11.45 18.45 15.23
CA GLY A 574 -10.66 18.73 14.03
C GLY A 574 -10.09 20.15 13.98
N ARG A 575 -10.15 20.90 15.09
CA ARG A 575 -9.63 22.27 15.19
C ARG A 575 -8.20 22.31 15.71
N LEU A 576 -7.89 21.48 16.69
CA LEU A 576 -6.57 21.36 17.27
C LEU A 576 -5.84 20.22 16.57
N LEU A 577 -4.61 20.44 16.13
CA LEU A 577 -3.72 19.41 15.57
C LEU A 577 -2.48 19.31 16.43
N ALA A 578 -2.15 18.10 16.89
CA ALA A 578 -0.85 17.75 17.43
C ALA A 578 0.04 17.23 16.29
N VAL A 579 1.22 17.82 16.14
CA VAL A 579 2.20 17.50 15.10
C VAL A 579 3.49 17.09 15.78
N GLY A 580 3.89 15.84 15.58
CA GLY A 580 5.10 15.28 16.19
C GLY A 580 6.35 15.47 15.31
N SER A 581 7.46 15.80 15.96
CA SER A 581 8.81 15.89 15.39
C SER A 581 9.77 14.93 16.12
N GLU A 582 11.07 14.98 15.83
CA GLU A 582 12.08 14.15 16.52
C GLU A 582 12.14 14.41 18.03
N SER A 583 11.90 15.65 18.49
CA SER A 583 12.12 16.05 19.88
C SER A 583 10.95 16.80 20.52
N SER A 584 9.89 17.09 19.77
CA SER A 584 8.77 17.88 20.28
C SER A 584 7.45 17.56 19.60
N VAL A 585 6.35 17.90 20.28
CA VAL A 585 5.00 17.91 19.73
C VAL A 585 4.49 19.36 19.71
N SER A 586 4.16 19.86 18.52
CA SER A 586 3.59 21.20 18.31
C SER A 586 2.05 21.15 18.25
N LEU A 587 1.39 22.09 18.91
CA LEU A 587 -0.07 22.23 18.93
C LEU A 587 -0.53 23.39 18.04
N LEU A 588 -1.35 23.10 17.04
CA LEU A 588 -1.77 24.07 16.02
C LEU A 588 -3.30 24.27 16.02
N ASP A 589 -3.76 25.54 15.99
CA ASP A 589 -5.16 25.88 15.69
C ASP A 589 -5.35 25.95 14.17
N LEU A 590 -5.97 24.93 13.59
CA LEU A 590 -6.24 24.83 12.17
C LEU A 590 -7.31 25.83 11.68
N ARG A 591 -8.14 26.39 12.57
CA ARG A 591 -9.15 27.38 12.20
C ARG A 591 -8.58 28.79 12.20
N LYS A 592 -7.73 29.12 13.17
CA LYS A 592 -7.07 30.44 13.27
C LYS A 592 -5.74 30.50 12.51
N GLY A 593 -5.18 29.35 12.12
CA GLY A 593 -3.89 29.25 11.45
C GLY A 593 -2.72 29.66 12.35
N ARG A 594 -2.69 29.18 13.60
CA ARG A 594 -1.70 29.60 14.60
C ARG A 594 -1.05 28.42 15.30
N HIS A 595 0.25 28.50 15.50
CA HIS A 595 0.95 27.69 16.50
C HIS A 595 0.55 28.19 17.89
N LEU A 596 0.18 27.29 18.80
CA LEU A 596 -0.35 27.61 20.12
C LEU A 596 0.66 27.32 21.25
N ALA A 597 1.35 26.18 21.17
CA ALA A 597 2.32 25.73 22.14
C ALA A 597 3.17 24.57 21.57
N THR A 598 4.32 24.32 22.19
CA THR A 598 5.21 23.19 21.90
C THR A 598 5.52 22.47 23.20
N VAL A 599 5.42 21.14 23.18
CA VAL A 599 5.82 20.25 24.26
C VAL A 599 7.09 19.53 23.82
N GLU A 600 8.19 19.72 24.56
CA GLU A 600 9.43 18.98 24.33
C GLU A 600 9.35 17.58 24.94
N HIS A 601 10.01 16.61 24.30
CA HIS A 601 10.12 15.24 24.78
C HIS A 601 11.50 14.63 24.49
N ASP A 602 11.80 13.57 25.22
CA ASP A 602 13.05 12.79 25.17
C ASP A 602 12.83 11.35 24.65
N LEU A 603 11.67 11.08 24.02
CA LEU A 603 11.35 9.78 23.46
C LEU A 603 12.31 9.38 22.32
N SER A 604 12.69 8.10 22.29
CA SER A 604 13.72 7.56 21.38
C SER A 604 13.40 7.70 19.89
N ARG A 605 12.13 7.44 19.53
CA ARG A 605 11.54 7.71 18.22
C ARG A 605 10.04 7.84 18.42
N LEU A 606 9.46 8.95 18.00
CA LEU A 606 8.04 9.20 18.14
C LEU A 606 7.23 8.30 17.17
N GLU A 607 6.34 7.48 17.71
CA GLU A 607 5.52 6.52 16.95
C GLU A 607 4.03 6.87 16.90
N ALA A 608 3.50 7.43 18.00
CA ALA A 608 2.12 7.89 18.05
C ALA A 608 1.97 9.09 18.98
N VAL A 609 0.95 9.91 18.70
CA VAL A 609 0.50 11.00 19.58
C VAL A 609 -1.01 10.95 19.74
N GLY A 610 -1.50 11.30 20.93
CA GLY A 610 -2.92 11.29 21.29
C GLY A 610 -3.31 12.55 22.07
N LEU A 611 -4.51 13.07 21.82
CA LEU A 611 -5.10 14.18 22.57
C LEU A 611 -6.33 13.69 23.33
N SER A 612 -6.52 14.14 24.57
CA SER A 612 -7.78 13.88 25.28
C SER A 612 -8.93 14.63 24.62
N ASP A 613 -10.16 14.11 24.75
CA ASP A 613 -11.35 14.72 24.12
C ASP A 613 -11.64 16.15 24.60
N ASP A 614 -11.27 16.45 25.84
CA ASP A 614 -11.34 17.78 26.45
C ASP A 614 -10.10 18.65 26.15
N CYS A 615 -9.14 18.15 25.36
CA CYS A 615 -7.89 18.83 24.99
C CYS A 615 -7.06 19.30 26.20
N THR A 616 -7.25 18.70 27.37
CA THR A 616 -6.46 18.99 28.57
C THR A 616 -5.17 18.19 28.63
N ARG A 617 -5.01 17.13 27.82
CA ARG A 617 -3.85 16.25 27.89
C ARG A 617 -3.33 15.84 26.52
N LEU A 618 -2.02 15.64 26.48
CA LEU A 618 -1.28 15.06 25.38
C LEU A 618 -0.60 13.78 25.84
N ILE A 619 -0.60 12.78 24.98
CA ILE A 619 0.23 11.57 25.11
C ILE A 619 1.06 11.39 23.86
N ALA A 620 2.23 10.80 24.04
CA ALA A 620 3.13 10.40 22.99
C ALA A 620 3.76 9.05 23.35
N SER A 621 4.09 8.23 22.36
CA SER A 621 4.84 6.99 22.57
C SER A 621 6.03 6.86 21.64
N SER A 622 7.01 6.12 22.12
CA SER A 622 8.01 5.41 21.35
C SER A 622 7.81 3.90 21.51
N ILE A 623 8.65 3.13 20.83
CA ILE A 623 8.64 1.68 20.92
C ILE A 623 8.75 1.15 22.37
N ASP A 624 9.41 1.89 23.25
CA ASP A 624 9.76 1.49 24.62
C ASP A 624 9.13 2.36 25.71
N GLN A 625 8.53 3.50 25.37
CA GLN A 625 8.06 4.48 26.35
C GLN A 625 6.72 5.11 25.95
N ILE A 626 5.96 5.53 26.95
CA ILE A 626 4.79 6.40 26.81
C ILE A 626 5.00 7.58 27.73
N ALA A 627 4.82 8.81 27.24
CA ALA A 627 4.90 10.03 28.03
C ALA A 627 3.61 10.84 27.87
N ALA A 628 3.23 11.55 28.94
CA ALA A 628 2.02 12.35 29.00
C ALA A 628 2.29 13.73 29.60
N TRP A 629 1.53 14.72 29.15
CA TRP A 629 1.62 16.12 29.58
C TRP A 629 0.25 16.73 29.81
N ASP A 630 0.18 17.64 30.79
CA ASP A 630 -0.96 18.51 31.03
C ASP A 630 -0.85 19.69 30.06
N LEU A 631 -1.90 19.91 29.28
CA LEU A 631 -1.95 21.00 28.32
C LEU A 631 -2.45 22.32 28.93
N ALA A 632 -2.87 22.34 30.20
CA ALA A 632 -3.17 23.58 30.90
C ALA A 632 -1.91 24.45 31.06
N ASP A 633 -0.74 23.83 31.28
CA ASP A 633 0.53 24.52 31.52
C ASP A 633 1.75 23.91 30.81
N GLY A 634 1.60 22.78 30.12
CA GLY A 634 2.67 22.06 29.44
C GLY A 634 3.50 21.16 30.33
N SER A 635 3.11 20.96 31.60
CA SER A 635 3.87 20.16 32.54
C SER A 635 3.78 18.65 32.26
N PRO A 636 4.84 17.87 32.51
CA PRO A 636 4.78 16.41 32.37
C PRO A 636 3.88 15.80 33.46
N LEU A 637 2.93 14.96 33.06
CA LEU A 637 2.03 14.21 33.95
C LEU A 637 2.62 12.87 34.37
N GLY A 638 3.36 12.22 33.48
CA GLY A 638 3.91 10.90 33.74
C GLY A 638 4.65 10.32 32.54
N LYS A 639 5.53 9.37 32.83
CA LYS A 639 6.27 8.60 31.84
C LYS A 639 6.28 7.14 32.29
N LEU A 640 5.92 6.25 31.38
CA LEU A 640 5.89 4.81 31.53
C LEU A 640 6.95 4.20 30.62
N THR A 641 7.72 3.25 31.13
CA THR A 641 8.58 2.39 30.32
C THR A 641 7.85 1.07 30.12
N LYS A 642 7.70 0.66 28.86
CA LYS A 642 7.03 -0.59 28.52
C LYS A 642 7.94 -1.75 28.93
N SER A 643 7.41 -2.69 29.69
CA SER A 643 8.14 -3.92 30.05
C SER A 643 8.53 -4.74 28.82
N LYS A 644 7.74 -4.64 27.76
CA LYS A 644 8.05 -5.19 26.44
C LYS A 644 7.95 -4.11 25.37
N PRO A 645 8.94 -3.96 24.47
CA PRO A 645 8.87 -3.01 23.39
C PRO A 645 7.70 -3.35 22.46
N THR A 646 6.83 -2.39 22.22
CA THR A 646 5.68 -2.53 21.33
C THR A 646 5.57 -1.32 20.43
N SER A 647 5.36 -1.55 19.13
CA SER A 647 5.02 -0.46 18.20
C SER A 647 3.59 -0.02 18.45
N ASP A 648 3.35 1.29 18.58
CA ASP A 648 1.99 1.84 18.66
C ASP A 648 1.69 2.72 17.45
N GLU A 649 0.55 2.50 16.78
CA GLU A 649 0.10 3.35 15.66
C GLU A 649 -0.92 4.40 16.14
N ARG A 650 -1.68 4.10 17.19
CA ARG A 650 -2.71 4.97 17.78
C ARG A 650 -2.67 4.91 19.29
N LEU A 651 -2.80 6.09 19.92
CA LEU A 651 -3.02 6.23 21.36
C LEU A 651 -4.30 7.01 21.64
N ASP A 652 -5.13 6.46 22.52
CA ASP A 652 -6.39 7.07 22.95
C ASP A 652 -6.47 7.14 24.47
N TRP A 653 -6.82 8.31 25.00
CA TRP A 653 -7.20 8.45 26.41
C TRP A 653 -8.56 7.80 26.63
N VAL A 654 -8.65 6.88 27.59
CA VAL A 654 -9.93 6.24 27.97
C VAL A 654 -10.40 6.63 29.36
N ASP A 655 -9.48 7.10 30.20
CA ASP A 655 -9.74 7.67 31.52
C ASP A 655 -8.55 8.57 31.92
N ASP A 656 -8.53 9.04 33.15
CA ASP A 656 -7.59 10.04 33.67
C ASP A 656 -6.12 9.73 33.35
N MET A 657 -5.65 8.56 33.76
CA MET A 657 -4.28 8.09 33.55
C MET A 657 -4.24 6.73 32.84
N LEU A 658 -5.30 6.45 32.08
CA LEU A 658 -5.46 5.21 31.31
C LEU A 658 -5.42 5.51 29.82
N VAL A 659 -4.49 4.85 29.14
CA VAL A 659 -4.23 5.03 27.71
C VAL A 659 -4.41 3.69 27.00
N LEU A 660 -5.20 3.69 25.94
CA LEU A 660 -5.39 2.54 25.08
C LEU A 660 -4.55 2.72 23.81
N ALA A 661 -3.62 1.80 23.58
CA ALA A 661 -2.87 1.71 22.33
C ALA A 661 -3.55 0.72 21.37
N ASP A 662 -3.77 1.16 20.13
CA ASP A 662 -4.28 0.37 18.98
C ASP A 662 -5.59 -0.38 19.21
N GLY A 663 -6.38 0.06 20.19
CA GLY A 663 -7.61 -0.63 20.59
C GLY A 663 -7.38 -1.94 21.35
N GLN A 664 -6.13 -2.25 21.73
CA GLN A 664 -5.75 -3.56 22.27
C GLN A 664 -5.08 -3.47 23.63
N ARG A 665 -4.15 -2.53 23.85
CA ARG A 665 -3.30 -2.51 25.04
C ARG A 665 -3.65 -1.33 25.93
N LEU A 666 -4.19 -1.60 27.11
CA LEU A 666 -4.56 -0.60 28.09
C LEU A 666 -3.43 -0.40 29.10
N TYR A 667 -2.78 0.74 29.04
CA TYR A 667 -1.72 1.15 29.96
C TYR A 667 -2.27 2.01 31.10
N ASP A 668 -1.75 1.77 32.29
CA ASP A 668 -1.97 2.59 33.48
C ASP A 668 -0.68 3.38 33.78
N LEU A 669 -0.71 4.67 33.48
CA LEU A 669 0.45 5.55 33.63
C LEU A 669 0.78 5.85 35.10
N ASN A 670 -0.19 5.78 36.01
CA ASN A 670 0.05 5.97 37.44
C ASN A 670 0.89 4.82 38.00
N ARG A 671 0.57 3.59 37.57
CA ARG A 671 1.28 2.39 38.02
C ARG A 671 2.51 2.06 37.18
N GLY A 672 2.57 2.54 35.94
CA GLY A 672 3.66 2.22 35.01
C GLY A 672 3.50 0.86 34.34
N ILE A 673 2.30 0.29 34.27
CA ILE A 673 2.07 -1.10 33.81
C ILE A 673 1.13 -1.17 32.60
N MET A 674 1.20 -2.28 31.85
CA MET A 674 0.12 -2.68 30.95
C MET A 674 -0.99 -3.35 31.79
N LEU A 675 -2.02 -2.58 32.10
CA LEU A 675 -3.13 -3.04 32.95
C LEU A 675 -3.92 -4.18 32.29
N TRP A 676 -4.21 -4.05 30.99
CA TRP A 676 -5.11 -4.99 30.32
C TRP A 676 -4.81 -5.13 28.83
N GLU A 677 -5.07 -6.31 28.28
CA GLU A 677 -5.00 -6.57 26.84
C GLU A 677 -6.35 -7.08 26.30
N TYR A 678 -6.77 -6.57 25.15
CA TYR A 678 -7.99 -6.95 24.44
C TYR A 678 -7.62 -7.65 23.13
N GLY A 679 -7.97 -8.92 23.01
CA GLY A 679 -7.70 -9.72 21.81
C GLY A 679 -8.97 -10.22 21.12
N VAL A 680 -8.84 -10.61 19.85
CA VAL A 680 -9.87 -11.36 19.11
C VAL A 680 -9.34 -12.72 18.68
N SER A 681 -10.25 -13.66 18.40
CA SER A 681 -9.88 -15.02 17.96
C SER A 681 -9.60 -15.15 16.46
N THR A 682 -9.76 -14.08 15.68
CA THR A 682 -9.62 -14.11 14.22
C THR A 682 -8.17 -13.89 13.76
N ARG A 683 -7.77 -14.57 12.68
CA ARG A 683 -6.52 -14.24 11.96
C ARG A 683 -6.63 -12.83 11.37
N GLY A 684 -5.54 -12.07 11.35
CA GLY A 684 -5.50 -10.71 10.77
C GLY A 684 -5.74 -9.55 11.75
N GLY A 685 -6.14 -9.83 13.00
CA GLY A 685 -6.25 -8.81 14.04
C GLY A 685 -7.61 -8.10 14.10
N LEU A 686 -7.62 -6.89 14.68
CA LEU A 686 -8.83 -6.13 15.03
C LEU A 686 -8.85 -4.79 14.29
N ALA A 687 -9.86 -4.56 13.45
CA ALA A 687 -10.19 -3.19 13.03
C ALA A 687 -10.94 -2.53 14.20
N SER A 688 -10.41 -1.42 14.72
CA SER A 688 -10.98 -0.79 15.92
C SER A 688 -10.95 0.73 15.86
N GLU A 689 -11.89 1.35 16.58
CA GLU A 689 -11.91 2.79 16.85
C GLU A 689 -12.31 3.07 18.28
N THR A 690 -11.69 4.08 18.89
CA THR A 690 -12.04 4.52 20.25
C THR A 690 -12.91 5.76 20.14
N ALA A 691 -14.14 5.65 20.60
CA ALA A 691 -15.05 6.78 20.60
C ALA A 691 -16.06 6.66 21.74
N ASN A 692 -16.30 7.77 22.43
CA ASN A 692 -17.34 7.88 23.46
C ASN A 692 -17.12 6.94 24.67
N GLY A 693 -15.87 6.77 25.11
CA GLY A 693 -15.50 5.88 26.23
C GLY A 693 -15.66 4.39 25.91
N ARG A 694 -15.63 4.03 24.62
CA ARG A 694 -15.84 2.68 24.12
C ARG A 694 -14.81 2.33 23.06
N ILE A 695 -14.48 1.04 22.99
CA ILE A 695 -13.83 0.44 21.83
C ILE A 695 -14.93 -0.09 20.93
N TRP A 696 -14.96 0.38 19.71
CA TRP A 696 -15.75 -0.16 18.61
C TRP A 696 -14.84 -1.04 17.79
N TYR A 697 -15.30 -2.23 17.42
CA TYR A 697 -14.43 -3.19 16.78
C TYR A 697 -15.16 -4.17 15.88
N GLY A 698 -14.43 -4.68 14.89
CA GLY A 698 -14.81 -5.78 14.02
C GLY A 698 -13.56 -6.58 13.62
N PRO A 699 -13.72 -7.84 13.20
CA PRO A 699 -12.61 -8.67 12.76
C PRO A 699 -11.96 -8.07 11.50
N ARG A 700 -10.63 -8.05 11.45
CA ARG A 700 -9.92 -7.51 10.28
C ARG A 700 -10.02 -8.45 9.09
N ASN A 701 -9.77 -9.75 9.29
CA ASN A 701 -10.00 -10.79 8.29
C ASN A 701 -10.89 -11.86 8.91
N GLU A 702 -11.79 -12.47 8.12
CA GLU A 702 -12.64 -13.56 8.61
C GLU A 702 -12.38 -14.89 7.91
N ASP A 703 -12.15 -15.93 8.72
CA ASP A 703 -12.19 -17.33 8.31
C ASP A 703 -13.66 -17.81 8.34
N GLY A 704 -14.50 -17.29 7.43
CA GLY A 704 -15.86 -17.81 7.15
C GLY A 704 -16.94 -17.52 8.20
N GLN A 705 -16.79 -16.49 9.03
CA GLN A 705 -17.88 -15.94 9.87
C GLN A 705 -18.56 -14.75 9.17
N ASP A 706 -19.74 -14.34 9.65
CA ASP A 706 -20.44 -13.17 9.13
C ASP A 706 -19.86 -11.87 9.73
N PRO A 707 -19.53 -10.86 8.92
CA PRO A 707 -18.83 -9.68 9.39
C PRO A 707 -19.70 -8.84 10.31
N TYR A 708 -19.11 -8.25 11.36
CA TYR A 708 -19.86 -7.51 12.38
C TYR A 708 -19.11 -6.30 12.94
N ILE A 709 -19.87 -5.42 13.59
CA ILE A 709 -19.36 -4.41 14.53
C ILE A 709 -19.95 -4.66 15.91
N ALA A 710 -19.06 -4.75 16.89
CA ALA A 710 -19.41 -4.76 18.30
C ALA A 710 -18.79 -3.54 19.02
N SER A 711 -19.21 -3.29 20.26
CA SER A 711 -18.51 -2.34 21.11
C SER A 711 -18.61 -2.71 22.57
N ILE A 712 -17.57 -2.38 23.33
CA ILE A 712 -17.52 -2.50 24.78
C ILE A 712 -17.10 -1.17 25.40
N GLU A 713 -17.51 -0.93 26.64
CA GLU A 713 -16.93 0.16 27.42
C GLU A 713 -15.45 -0.15 27.68
N VAL A 714 -14.60 0.87 27.64
CA VAL A 714 -13.18 0.74 28.00
C VAL A 714 -12.82 1.78 29.08
N PRO A 715 -12.17 1.37 30.18
CA PRO A 715 -11.98 -0.02 30.60
C PRO A 715 -13.33 -0.68 30.91
N HIS A 716 -13.50 -1.94 30.50
CA HIS A 716 -14.73 -2.69 30.81
C HIS A 716 -14.79 -3.06 32.30
N HIS A 717 -15.95 -3.56 32.75
CA HIS A 717 -16.24 -3.83 34.17
C HIS A 717 -15.13 -4.62 34.89
N GLU A 718 -14.62 -5.70 34.31
CA GLU A 718 -13.62 -6.54 34.98
C GLU A 718 -12.23 -5.92 35.00
N ALA A 719 -11.81 -5.23 33.94
CA ALA A 719 -10.56 -4.44 33.97
C ALA A 719 -10.60 -3.37 35.09
N ARG A 720 -11.75 -2.71 35.29
CA ARG A 720 -11.93 -1.76 36.40
C ARG A 720 -11.91 -2.45 37.75
N ALA A 721 -12.60 -3.57 37.90
CA ALA A 721 -12.61 -4.34 39.15
C ALA A 721 -11.20 -4.82 39.52
N HIS A 722 -10.44 -5.32 38.55
CA HIS A 722 -9.06 -5.75 38.74
C HIS A 722 -8.16 -4.56 39.10
N SER A 723 -8.26 -3.44 38.39
CA SER A 723 -7.50 -2.21 38.70
C SER A 723 -7.71 -1.71 40.13
N ARG A 724 -8.91 -1.89 40.72
CA ARG A 724 -9.19 -1.46 42.11
C ARG A 724 -8.53 -2.33 43.17
N VAL A 725 -8.25 -3.60 42.88
CA VAL A 725 -7.60 -4.51 43.84
C VAL A 725 -6.08 -4.52 43.68
N LEU A 726 -5.57 -3.99 42.56
CA LEU A 726 -4.15 -3.75 42.34
C LEU A 726 -3.64 -2.63 43.26
N GLY A 727 -2.48 -2.84 43.87
CA GLY A 727 -1.80 -1.87 44.73
C GLY A 727 -1.35 -0.60 44.00
N GLU A 728 -0.57 0.24 44.68
CA GLU A 728 0.04 1.43 44.07
C GLU A 728 1.32 1.08 43.30
N GLN A 729 1.89 2.06 42.60
CA GLN A 729 3.09 1.91 41.75
C GLN A 729 4.23 1.15 42.43
N GLN A 730 4.47 1.37 43.72
CA GLN A 730 5.58 0.76 44.46
C GLN A 730 5.49 -0.77 44.55
N ALA A 731 4.29 -1.34 44.41
CA ALA A 731 4.09 -2.79 44.38
C ALA A 731 4.58 -3.44 43.08
N PHE A 732 4.66 -2.66 42.00
CA PHE A 732 5.02 -3.15 40.67
C PHE A 732 6.47 -2.89 40.29
N LEU A 733 7.21 -2.09 41.07
CA LEU A 733 8.61 -1.83 40.79
C LEU A 733 9.42 -3.13 40.84
N ALA A 734 10.10 -3.42 39.73
CA ALA A 734 11.10 -4.48 39.63
C ALA A 734 12.42 -4.04 40.28
N ALA A 735 12.75 -2.74 40.16
CA ALA A 735 13.89 -2.11 40.81
C ALA A 735 13.47 -0.75 41.40
N ARG A 736 13.96 -0.46 42.59
CA ARG A 736 13.80 0.82 43.30
C ARG A 736 15.06 1.66 43.17
N PRO A 737 14.95 3.00 43.22
CA PRO A 737 16.13 3.85 43.32
C PRO A 737 17.01 3.41 44.50
N GLY A 738 18.30 3.19 44.21
CA GLY A 738 19.30 2.68 45.12
C GLY A 738 19.51 1.17 45.11
N ASP A 739 18.64 0.40 44.45
CA ASP A 739 18.85 -1.05 44.32
C ASP A 739 20.13 -1.35 43.53
N PRO A 740 20.95 -2.33 43.94
CA PRO A 740 22.19 -2.67 43.26
C PRO A 740 21.93 -3.49 42.01
N PHE A 741 22.67 -3.17 40.93
CA PHE A 741 22.80 -3.96 39.72
C PHE A 741 24.22 -4.52 39.59
N GLU A 742 24.31 -5.76 39.12
CA GLU A 742 25.55 -6.38 38.65
C GLU A 742 25.71 -6.10 37.14
N LEU A 743 26.89 -5.66 36.72
CA LEU A 743 27.21 -5.47 35.31
C LEU A 743 27.86 -6.73 34.76
N ILE A 744 27.26 -7.32 33.72
CA ILE A 744 27.80 -8.49 33.02
C ILE A 744 28.09 -8.06 31.58
N ILE A 745 29.36 -7.99 31.21
CA ILE A 745 29.81 -7.47 29.92
C ILE A 745 30.37 -8.60 29.07
N GLU A 746 29.73 -8.85 27.92
CA GLU A 746 30.16 -9.79 26.91
C GLU A 746 30.67 -9.03 25.68
N THR A 747 31.99 -8.94 25.52
CA THR A 747 32.61 -8.23 24.40
C THR A 747 33.87 -8.93 23.87
N ASP A 748 34.07 -8.89 22.55
CA ASP A 748 35.29 -9.34 21.88
C ASP A 748 36.24 -8.18 21.50
N GLN A 749 35.92 -6.96 21.94
CA GLN A 749 36.66 -5.73 21.58
C GLN A 749 37.94 -5.51 22.42
N GLY A 750 38.24 -6.42 23.34
CA GLY A 750 39.42 -6.40 24.20
C GLY A 750 39.27 -5.56 25.47
N ALA A 751 40.22 -5.74 26.38
CA ALA A 751 40.12 -5.25 27.77
C ALA A 751 40.02 -3.71 27.92
N VAL A 752 40.51 -2.93 26.95
CA VAL A 752 40.40 -1.46 27.00
C VAL A 752 38.97 -1.02 26.69
N ALA A 753 38.35 -1.62 25.66
CA ALA A 753 36.96 -1.35 25.30
C ALA A 753 36.00 -1.86 26.39
N GLU A 754 36.29 -3.02 26.98
CA GLU A 754 35.52 -3.57 28.10
C GLU A 754 35.46 -2.61 29.30
N ARG A 755 36.60 -2.01 29.70
CA ARG A 755 36.64 -0.99 30.77
C ARG A 755 35.89 0.29 30.41
N ASP A 756 35.94 0.72 29.16
CA ASP A 756 35.19 1.90 28.69
C ASP A 756 33.68 1.64 28.71
N ILE A 757 33.25 0.44 28.28
CA ILE A 757 31.87 -0.03 28.38
C ILE A 757 31.43 -0.05 29.85
N GLU A 758 32.22 -0.65 30.73
CA GLU A 758 31.93 -0.74 32.17
C GLU A 758 31.75 0.64 32.81
N ALA A 759 32.65 1.58 32.52
CA ALA A 759 32.56 2.95 33.03
C ALA A 759 31.28 3.67 32.56
N LYS A 760 30.97 3.61 31.25
CA LYS A 760 29.77 4.24 30.69
C LYS A 760 28.48 3.63 31.23
N LEU A 761 28.45 2.31 31.40
CA LEU A 761 27.30 1.62 31.99
C LEU A 761 27.13 1.98 33.46
N THR A 762 28.23 2.05 34.19
CA THR A 762 28.22 2.47 35.60
C THR A 762 27.61 3.86 35.74
N ASP A 763 28.07 4.82 34.95
CA ASP A 763 27.53 6.18 34.93
C ASP A 763 26.04 6.18 34.57
N ALA A 764 25.63 5.42 33.55
CA ALA A 764 24.25 5.37 33.10
C ALA A 764 23.29 4.72 34.12
N VAL A 765 23.72 3.66 34.80
CA VAL A 765 22.96 3.00 35.89
C VAL A 765 22.84 3.94 37.10
N GLN A 766 23.93 4.61 37.47
CA GLN A 766 23.94 5.59 38.58
C GLN A 766 23.08 6.82 38.25
N ASN A 767 23.12 7.31 37.02
CA ASN A 767 22.29 8.43 36.55
C ASN A 767 20.78 8.09 36.55
N ALA A 768 20.42 6.82 36.37
CA ALA A 768 19.05 6.35 36.54
C ALA A 768 18.64 6.19 38.01
N GLY A 769 19.58 6.37 38.95
CA GLY A 769 19.34 6.35 40.38
C GLY A 769 19.53 4.98 41.02
N PHE A 770 20.21 4.03 40.37
CA PHE A 770 20.52 2.70 40.91
C PHE A 770 21.98 2.61 41.37
N ALA A 771 22.30 1.59 42.16
CA ALA A 771 23.67 1.31 42.57
C ALA A 771 24.30 0.25 41.65
N VAL A 772 25.63 0.24 41.56
CA VAL A 772 26.39 -0.84 40.94
C VAL A 772 27.11 -1.62 42.03
N ALA A 773 27.06 -2.96 41.97
CA ALA A 773 27.73 -3.84 42.91
C ALA A 773 28.40 -5.01 42.17
N ASP A 774 29.41 -5.61 42.81
CA ASP A 774 30.14 -6.76 42.24
C ASP A 774 29.25 -7.99 42.05
N SER A 775 28.18 -8.10 42.83
CA SER A 775 27.15 -9.13 42.66
C SER A 775 25.81 -8.62 43.20
N ALA A 776 24.76 -8.83 42.42
CA ALA A 776 23.41 -8.39 42.75
C ALA A 776 22.36 -9.27 42.05
N PRO A 777 21.14 -9.38 42.62
CA PRO A 777 20.05 -10.11 41.97
C PRO A 777 19.65 -9.46 40.64
N LEU A 778 19.63 -8.13 40.58
CA LEU A 778 19.35 -7.41 39.34
C LEU A 778 20.62 -7.35 38.49
N GLN A 779 20.52 -7.68 37.21
CA GLN A 779 21.68 -7.73 36.31
C GLN A 779 21.46 -6.85 35.09
N VAL A 780 22.49 -6.10 34.71
CA VAL A 780 22.61 -5.46 33.41
C VAL A 780 23.56 -6.29 32.57
N ARG A 781 23.02 -7.01 31.59
CA ARG A 781 23.80 -7.79 30.63
C ARG A 781 24.01 -7.00 29.35
N VAL A 782 25.26 -6.84 28.94
CA VAL A 782 25.63 -6.15 27.70
C VAL A 782 26.33 -7.10 26.76
N VAL A 783 25.85 -7.14 25.52
CA VAL A 783 26.48 -7.85 24.42
C VAL A 783 26.99 -6.83 23.43
N TYR A 784 28.30 -6.77 23.25
CA TYR A 784 28.96 -5.87 22.32
C TYR A 784 30.07 -6.62 21.57
N THR A 785 29.67 -7.48 20.63
CA THR A 785 30.55 -8.49 20.03
C THR A 785 30.25 -8.76 18.56
N ARG A 786 31.25 -9.23 17.80
CA ARG A 786 31.02 -9.81 16.47
C ARG A 786 30.34 -11.17 16.59
N LEU A 787 29.30 -11.39 15.78
CA LEU A 787 28.66 -12.70 15.64
C LEU A 787 29.43 -13.60 14.66
N PRO A 788 29.14 -14.91 14.61
CA PRO A 788 29.70 -15.80 13.60
C PRO A 788 29.35 -15.39 12.18
N GLU A 789 30.20 -15.79 11.24
CA GLU A 789 29.98 -15.57 9.81
C GLU A 789 28.73 -16.30 9.33
N ARG A 790 27.99 -15.65 8.45
CA ARG A 790 26.83 -16.24 7.77
C ARG A 790 26.67 -15.68 6.37
N ASP A 791 26.07 -16.46 5.50
CA ASP A 791 25.78 -16.05 4.14
C ASP A 791 24.48 -15.26 4.07
N LEU A 792 24.56 -14.04 3.55
CA LEU A 792 23.41 -13.18 3.31
C LEU A 792 23.16 -13.06 1.81
N ARG A 793 21.90 -13.30 1.41
CA ARG A 793 21.43 -13.06 0.05
C ARG A 793 21.02 -11.60 -0.10
N ILE A 794 21.77 -10.84 -0.90
CA ILE A 794 21.64 -9.39 -1.02
C ILE A 794 21.18 -8.99 -2.42
N ARG A 795 20.30 -7.99 -2.48
CA ARG A 795 19.96 -7.24 -3.69
C ARG A 795 20.32 -5.77 -3.50
N ASN A 796 20.90 -5.17 -4.54
CA ASN A 796 21.16 -3.74 -4.57
C ASN A 796 19.84 -2.97 -4.78
N TRP A 797 19.54 -1.99 -3.93
CA TRP A 797 18.34 -1.15 -4.08
C TRP A 797 18.29 -0.40 -5.41
N ASN A 798 19.45 -0.02 -5.95
CA ASN A 798 19.54 0.73 -7.21
C ASN A 798 19.33 -0.15 -8.46
N GLU A 799 19.21 -1.47 -8.28
CA GLU A 799 18.83 -2.37 -9.37
C GLU A 799 17.30 -2.55 -9.43
N PRO A 800 16.70 -2.60 -10.63
CA PRO A 800 15.26 -2.71 -10.74
C PRO A 800 14.71 -3.96 -10.04
N PRO A 801 13.59 -3.88 -9.30
CA PRO A 801 13.13 -4.97 -8.45
C PRO A 801 12.85 -6.30 -9.19
N TRP A 802 12.64 -6.26 -10.51
CA TRP A 802 12.46 -7.43 -11.38
C TRP A 802 13.76 -8.12 -11.79
N THR A 803 14.93 -7.49 -11.61
CA THR A 803 16.21 -8.16 -11.83
C THR A 803 16.40 -9.16 -10.70
N LYS A 804 16.25 -10.47 -10.99
CA LYS A 804 16.53 -11.57 -10.05
C LYS A 804 18.03 -11.71 -9.73
N LYS A 805 18.80 -10.63 -9.85
CA LYS A 805 20.22 -10.56 -9.52
C LYS A 805 20.34 -10.42 -8.00
N PHE A 806 20.65 -11.53 -7.36
CA PHE A 806 21.02 -11.57 -5.97
C PHE A 806 22.49 -11.99 -5.89
N VAL A 807 23.24 -11.36 -5.00
CA VAL A 807 24.60 -11.76 -4.67
C VAL A 807 24.56 -12.35 -3.27
N ILE A 808 25.14 -13.53 -3.10
CA ILE A 808 25.37 -14.10 -1.77
C ILE A 808 26.72 -13.57 -1.30
N LYS A 809 26.74 -12.89 -0.15
CA LYS A 809 27.96 -12.46 0.51
C LYS A 809 27.99 -13.01 1.93
N THR A 810 29.13 -13.56 2.30
CA THR A 810 29.42 -13.89 3.68
C THR A 810 29.65 -12.59 4.44
N ILE A 811 28.91 -12.40 5.51
CA ILE A 811 29.01 -11.23 6.39
C ILE A 811 29.32 -11.68 7.81
N ARG A 812 29.87 -10.77 8.60
CA ARG A 812 30.09 -10.96 10.03
C ARG A 812 29.35 -9.88 10.81
N PRO A 813 28.07 -10.10 11.17
CA PRO A 813 27.27 -9.10 11.87
C PRO A 813 27.91 -8.66 13.18
N PHE A 814 27.60 -7.44 13.61
CA PHE A 814 27.98 -6.95 14.93
C PHE A 814 26.74 -6.72 15.77
N ALA A 815 26.75 -7.22 16.99
CA ALA A 815 25.63 -7.04 17.89
C ALA A 815 25.95 -6.11 19.04
N SER A 816 24.98 -5.27 19.35
CA SER A 816 25.01 -4.29 20.43
C SER A 816 23.69 -4.38 21.19
N ALA A 817 23.63 -5.09 22.29
CA ALA A 817 22.41 -5.30 23.05
C ALA A 817 22.65 -5.09 24.55
N LEU A 818 21.62 -4.61 25.23
CA LEU A 818 21.57 -4.38 26.67
C LEU A 818 20.27 -4.96 27.19
N VAL A 819 20.36 -5.80 28.20
CA VAL A 819 19.21 -6.50 28.80
C VAL A 819 19.29 -6.36 30.31
N LEU A 820 18.20 -5.93 30.92
CA LEU A 820 18.03 -5.91 32.37
C LEU A 820 17.24 -7.13 32.77
N THR A 821 17.77 -7.91 33.71
CA THR A 821 17.12 -9.09 34.26
C THR A 821 17.06 -9.04 35.77
N ASP A 822 16.18 -9.86 36.35
CA ASP A 822 16.09 -10.10 37.79
C ASP A 822 16.98 -11.25 38.29
N GLY A 823 17.92 -11.70 37.45
CA GLY A 823 18.83 -12.81 37.76
C GLY A 823 18.26 -14.21 37.52
N GLU A 824 16.94 -14.35 37.34
CA GLU A 824 16.24 -15.61 36.99
C GLU A 824 15.90 -15.69 35.49
N ASP A 825 16.67 -14.98 34.64
CA ASP A 825 16.45 -14.80 33.20
C ASP A 825 15.11 -14.11 32.82
N ASN A 826 14.37 -13.51 33.77
CA ASN A 826 13.22 -12.68 33.41
C ASN A 826 13.69 -11.31 32.92
N VAL A 827 13.39 -10.99 31.66
CA VAL A 827 13.71 -9.69 31.07
C VAL A 827 12.77 -8.61 31.61
N LEU A 828 13.35 -7.62 32.31
CA LEU A 828 12.64 -6.45 32.84
C LEU A 828 12.62 -5.30 31.83
N TRP A 829 13.69 -5.16 31.06
CA TRP A 829 13.85 -4.16 30.01
C TRP A 829 14.98 -4.57 29.07
N ARG A 830 14.93 -4.15 27.81
CA ARG A 830 16.01 -4.39 26.86
C ARG A 830 16.09 -3.31 25.80
N ARG A 831 17.28 -3.11 25.25
CA ARG A 831 17.55 -2.25 24.10
C ARG A 831 18.69 -2.83 23.30
N GLY A 832 18.60 -2.86 21.98
CA GLY A 832 19.69 -3.35 21.17
C GLY A 832 19.59 -2.98 19.70
N TRP A 833 20.71 -3.10 19.02
CA TRP A 833 20.85 -2.99 17.58
C TRP A 833 21.80 -4.07 17.02
N LEU A 834 21.39 -4.66 15.90
CA LEU A 834 22.17 -5.64 15.16
C LEU A 834 22.60 -4.97 13.87
N ALA A 835 23.91 -4.76 13.73
CA ALA A 835 24.53 -4.28 12.50
C ALA A 835 24.55 -5.45 11.49
N GLU A 836 23.41 -5.67 10.84
CA GLU A 836 23.20 -6.64 9.78
C GLU A 836 22.32 -6.02 8.66
N PRO A 837 22.67 -6.19 7.38
CA PRO A 837 21.82 -5.75 6.27
C PRO A 837 20.60 -6.67 6.09
N MET A 838 19.41 -6.09 5.88
CA MET A 838 18.15 -6.84 5.73
C MET A 838 17.90 -7.35 4.29
N GLY A 839 18.94 -7.88 3.63
CA GLY A 839 18.86 -8.46 2.27
C GLY A 839 18.64 -7.46 1.13
N ILE A 840 18.19 -6.23 1.39
CA ILE A 840 18.24 -5.10 0.44
C ILE A 840 19.12 -4.02 1.03
N ILE A 841 20.09 -3.54 0.24
CA ILE A 841 21.05 -2.53 0.70
C ILE A 841 20.95 -1.23 -0.09
N ASN A 842 21.07 -0.11 0.62
CA ASN A 842 21.25 1.22 0.06
C ASN A 842 22.75 1.56 0.06
N MET A 843 23.34 1.64 -1.12
CA MET A 843 24.72 2.09 -1.30
C MET A 843 24.76 3.59 -1.52
N ARG A 844 25.78 4.25 -0.97
CA ARG A 844 26.07 5.68 -1.25
C ARG A 844 26.63 5.83 -2.67
N GLU A 845 26.58 7.05 -3.20
CA GLU A 845 27.13 7.35 -4.52
C GLU A 845 28.63 7.02 -4.55
N GLY A 846 29.04 6.11 -5.45
CA GLY A 846 30.42 5.63 -5.57
C GLY A 846 30.86 4.57 -4.55
N GLU A 847 29.99 4.13 -3.63
CA GLU A 847 30.31 3.08 -2.63
C GLU A 847 30.23 1.68 -3.26
N SER A 848 31.21 0.82 -2.99
CA SER A 848 31.15 -0.59 -3.43
C SER A 848 30.24 -1.42 -2.52
N LEU A 849 29.80 -2.58 -3.02
CA LEU A 849 29.01 -3.53 -2.22
C LEU A 849 29.76 -3.96 -0.94
N ASP A 850 31.07 -4.19 -1.05
CA ASP A 850 31.87 -4.65 0.09
C ASP A 850 32.05 -3.51 1.12
N ASP A 851 32.28 -2.28 0.69
CA ASP A 851 32.35 -1.11 1.58
C ASP A 851 31.01 -0.88 2.30
N ALA A 852 29.88 -1.03 1.58
CA ALA A 852 28.56 -0.91 2.15
C ALA A 852 28.28 -1.99 3.21
N LEU A 853 28.70 -3.24 2.97
CA LEU A 853 28.57 -4.33 3.92
C LEU A 853 29.47 -4.16 5.13
N GLU A 854 30.70 -3.70 4.95
CA GLU A 854 31.59 -3.36 6.07
C GLU A 854 30.97 -2.27 6.94
N ARG A 855 30.46 -1.19 6.32
CA ARG A 855 29.75 -0.12 7.04
C ARG A 855 28.51 -0.61 7.78
N LEU A 856 27.68 -1.43 7.13
CA LEU A 856 26.40 -1.92 7.69
C LEU A 856 26.59 -3.02 8.74
N THR A 857 27.79 -3.62 8.83
CA THR A 857 28.13 -4.63 9.84
C THR A 857 29.14 -4.13 10.86
N SER A 858 29.53 -2.86 10.83
CA SER A 858 30.43 -2.28 11.80
C SER A 858 29.70 -1.85 13.08
N PRO A 859 30.34 -1.99 14.25
CA PRO A 859 29.78 -1.47 15.51
C PRO A 859 29.49 0.03 15.41
N ASN A 860 28.41 0.49 16.05
CA ASN A 860 28.17 1.92 16.23
C ASN A 860 28.79 2.39 17.56
N PRO A 861 29.94 3.09 17.54
CA PRO A 861 30.63 3.52 18.75
C PRO A 861 29.82 4.52 19.58
N ASP A 862 28.88 5.25 18.96
CA ASP A 862 28.05 6.25 19.63
C ASP A 862 26.92 5.61 20.46
N TRP A 863 26.62 4.32 20.25
CA TRP A 863 25.53 3.64 20.95
C TRP A 863 25.72 3.64 22.47
N LEU A 864 26.94 3.37 22.95
CA LEU A 864 27.27 3.36 24.38
C LEU A 864 27.18 4.75 25.04
N SER A 865 27.37 5.81 24.25
CA SER A 865 27.39 7.20 24.70
C SER A 865 26.00 7.76 25.00
N HIS A 866 24.94 7.08 24.51
CA HIS A 866 23.55 7.52 24.59
C HIS A 866 22.65 6.49 25.31
N ILE A 867 23.25 5.62 26.13
CA ILE A 867 22.50 4.69 26.96
C ILE A 867 21.83 5.47 28.09
N GLU A 868 20.50 5.47 28.06
CA GLU A 868 19.68 5.96 29.16
C GLU A 868 18.88 4.79 29.74
N PHE A 869 19.04 4.56 31.04
CA PHE A 869 18.29 3.55 31.76
C PHE A 869 16.95 4.10 32.25
N PRO A 870 15.88 3.29 32.22
CA PRO A 870 14.62 3.67 32.82
C PRO A 870 14.79 3.96 34.31
N LYS A 871 14.43 5.17 34.76
CA LYS A 871 14.44 5.52 36.20
C LYS A 871 13.45 4.71 37.03
N LYS A 872 12.46 4.10 36.37
CA LYS A 872 11.45 3.23 36.98
C LYS A 872 11.28 2.01 36.09
N LEU A 873 11.48 0.83 36.67
CA LEU A 873 11.29 -0.45 36.00
C LEU A 873 10.15 -1.17 36.71
N THR A 874 9.13 -1.56 35.96
CA THR A 874 7.99 -2.30 36.50
C THR A 874 8.00 -3.74 36.01
N LYS A 875 7.56 -4.65 36.87
CA LYS A 875 7.41 -6.07 36.52
C LYS A 875 6.34 -6.22 35.43
N PRO A 876 6.61 -6.99 34.37
CA PRO A 876 5.58 -7.35 33.40
C PRO A 876 4.46 -8.10 34.10
N GLY A 877 3.22 -7.89 33.65
CA GLY A 877 2.08 -8.65 34.11
C GLY A 877 2.18 -10.11 33.67
N PRO A 878 1.77 -11.06 34.51
CA PRO A 878 1.99 -12.49 34.26
C PRO A 878 0.92 -13.12 33.35
N VAL A 879 -0.08 -12.36 32.90
CA VAL A 879 -1.28 -12.93 32.25
C VAL A 879 -1.08 -13.13 30.75
N THR A 880 -0.38 -12.22 30.08
CA THR A 880 -0.14 -12.29 28.63
C THR A 880 1.34 -12.28 28.31
N GLU A 881 1.69 -12.80 27.12
CA GLU A 881 3.07 -12.76 26.65
C GLU A 881 3.56 -11.32 26.49
N GLU A 882 2.70 -10.36 26.17
CA GLU A 882 3.05 -8.92 26.07
C GLU A 882 3.21 -8.23 27.44
N GLY A 883 2.95 -8.95 28.54
CA GLY A 883 3.16 -8.45 29.90
C GLY A 883 1.95 -7.71 30.50
N ALA A 884 0.72 -8.08 30.12
CA ALA A 884 -0.49 -7.52 30.71
C ALA A 884 -0.86 -8.18 32.05
N TYR A 885 -1.47 -7.40 32.95
CA TYR A 885 -2.02 -7.89 34.23
C TYR A 885 -3.43 -8.49 34.10
N GLY A 886 -4.06 -8.34 32.95
CA GLY A 886 -5.31 -9.00 32.62
C GLY A 886 -5.56 -9.05 31.13
N TYR A 887 -6.48 -9.92 30.72
CA TYR A 887 -6.79 -10.17 29.32
C TYR A 887 -8.28 -10.40 29.12
N SER A 888 -8.83 -9.82 28.05
CA SER A 888 -10.18 -10.10 27.58
C SER A 888 -10.17 -10.56 26.14
N ARG A 889 -10.88 -11.64 25.87
CA ARG A 889 -11.21 -12.05 24.51
C ARG A 889 -12.51 -11.37 24.08
N LEU A 890 -12.45 -10.63 22.99
CA LEU A 890 -13.59 -9.98 22.36
C LEU A 890 -14.26 -10.90 21.33
N SER A 891 -15.57 -10.72 21.17
CA SER A 891 -16.44 -11.43 20.23
C SER A 891 -17.56 -10.51 19.74
N ILE A 892 -18.40 -11.01 18.83
CA ILE A 892 -19.64 -10.34 18.41
C ILE A 892 -20.59 -10.02 19.59
N HIS A 893 -20.50 -10.76 20.71
CA HIS A 893 -21.34 -10.53 21.89
C HIS A 893 -20.69 -9.62 22.94
N GLY A 894 -19.56 -8.98 22.62
CA GLY A 894 -18.76 -8.25 23.58
C GLY A 894 -17.63 -9.11 24.15
N VAL A 895 -17.34 -8.96 25.44
CA VAL A 895 -16.33 -9.74 26.13
C VAL A 895 -16.80 -11.20 26.28
N ALA A 896 -16.10 -12.12 25.61
CA ALA A 896 -16.40 -13.56 25.61
C ALA A 896 -15.80 -14.28 26.82
N SER A 897 -14.60 -13.87 27.24
CA SER A 897 -13.92 -14.44 28.39
C SER A 897 -12.90 -13.46 28.94
N ASN A 898 -12.64 -13.55 30.23
CA ASN A 898 -11.64 -12.76 30.93
C ASN A 898 -10.64 -13.65 31.63
N ARG A 899 -9.44 -13.12 31.84
CA ARG A 899 -8.37 -13.79 32.55
C ARG A 899 -7.58 -12.77 33.35
N THR A 900 -7.35 -13.07 34.63
CA THR A 900 -6.53 -12.28 35.56
C THR A 900 -5.42 -13.12 36.21
N GLU A 901 -5.34 -14.40 35.86
CA GLU A 901 -4.34 -15.35 36.36
C GLU A 901 -3.46 -15.82 35.20
N ALA A 902 -2.22 -16.20 35.52
CA ALA A 902 -1.28 -16.72 34.54
C ALA A 902 -1.79 -18.02 33.91
N LYS A 903 -1.37 -18.29 32.67
CA LYS A 903 -1.66 -19.57 32.02
C LYS A 903 -0.68 -20.61 32.60
N GLU A 904 -1.19 -21.62 33.31
CA GLU A 904 -0.39 -22.78 33.74
C GLU A 904 0.22 -23.54 32.55
#